data_AF-A0A1Z9GXH9-F1
#
_entry.id   AF-A0A1Z9GXH9-F1
#
_cell.length_a   1.000
_cell.length_b   1.000
_cell.length_c   1.000
_cell.angle_alpha   90.00
_cell.angle_beta   90.00
_cell.angle_gamma   90.00
#
_symmetry.space_group_name_H-M   'P 1'
#
loop_
_entity.id
_entity.type
_entity.pdbx_description
1 polymer ?
#
loop_
_entity_poly.entity_id
_entity_poly.type
_entity_poly.pdbx_seq_one_letter_code
_entity_poly.pdbx_strand_id
1 'polypeptide(L)'
;MAQKRFIIDGGFSVNDDSLITGNLEMAGHILPSADITYDLGSPTKQWKDVYVGPGSLYVNGKKVIEDDSDTITLGTDADQDLRFKTTGVGSIELLPAGTGNIQIMSTMQIQTGSSITDSAGSAVKFGDKIDMDSNRIINVTTPVDGTDAANKTYVDDKFDDVINGAPAALDTLNELAAALGDDANYASTITTALAAKASIVYVDAQIAGIDVSSQLTGVESDIDALELTMGTAALNTTAQNVTGAINELKTEIAGNDSDITTANTNIATNTAAIGVLQTTTANNATDIAANSTAITNAISTASADATAKANNAEANATATAQAYTNTRETAITSAYQTYADTAEADAVSTAETYTNARETAITAVINALTTDDVAEGTTNLYFTNDRVDTKLGYVDADILPSATETYNLGSADKRWNKLFLKGSTIDLGGVDISASGTGMSVGGSDMASQSYVDGKIADLIASAPGALDTLNELAAAMGDDANFSATVVNNIATAKAEAISNASADATTKADAAEADAISTASADATTKANAAQTAATSHSDNRDITGVSFNTGTGVVTFTRTSGDLTVDLDGRFTDNAYADAMNQNVTTTSDVTFGSVYATGDVTAYSDESLKTNIKTIDGALGKVESIRGITFDRINDGSTSTGVVAQELESVLPEAVKTDAHGLKSVAYGNITGLLIEAVKELSAQVAELKAKK
;
A
#
# COMPACT_ATOMS: atom_id res chain seq x y z
N MET A 1 -67.40 -71.64 122.04
CA MET A 1 -65.97 -71.99 122.07
C MET A 1 -65.41 -71.68 120.70
N ALA A 2 -64.58 -70.64 120.58
CA ALA A 2 -64.05 -70.20 119.29
C ALA A 2 -62.81 -71.04 118.95
N GLN A 3 -63.01 -72.16 118.23
CA GLN A 3 -61.91 -72.91 117.65
C GLN A 3 -61.45 -72.16 116.39
N LYS A 4 -60.50 -71.22 116.56
CA LYS A 4 -60.04 -70.31 115.49
C LYS A 4 -59.05 -70.96 114.50
N ARG A 5 -58.70 -72.24 114.67
CA ARG A 5 -57.82 -72.99 113.76
C ARG A 5 -58.38 -74.39 113.58
N PHE A 6 -58.76 -74.72 112.34
CA PHE A 6 -59.06 -76.07 111.88
C PHE A 6 -57.82 -76.58 111.15
N ILE A 7 -57.12 -77.55 111.72
CA ILE A 7 -55.89 -78.15 111.17
C ILE A 7 -56.29 -79.50 110.59
N ILE A 8 -55.99 -79.73 109.31
CA ILE A 8 -56.26 -80.98 108.61
C ILE A 8 -54.90 -81.61 108.29
N ASP A 9 -54.62 -82.77 108.86
CA ASP A 9 -53.38 -83.52 108.67
C ASP A 9 -53.66 -84.70 107.73
N GLY A 10 -53.53 -84.43 106.43
CA GLY A 10 -53.96 -85.32 105.33
C GLY A 10 -54.93 -84.61 104.38
N GLY A 11 -54.67 -84.66 103.07
CA GLY A 11 -55.25 -83.77 102.05
C GLY A 11 -56.74 -83.42 102.19
N PHE A 12 -57.07 -82.16 101.93
CA PHE A 12 -58.43 -81.63 101.95
C PHE A 12 -59.09 -81.76 100.56
N SER A 13 -60.24 -82.42 100.48
CA SER A 13 -61.03 -82.56 99.26
C SER A 13 -62.51 -82.29 99.56
N VAL A 14 -63.15 -81.51 98.70
CA VAL A 14 -64.59 -81.22 98.75
C VAL A 14 -65.18 -81.46 97.37
N ASN A 15 -66.45 -81.88 97.33
CA ASN A 15 -67.15 -82.27 96.10
C ASN A 15 -68.00 -81.12 95.53
N ASP A 16 -67.91 -79.94 96.14
CA ASP A 16 -68.71 -78.74 95.86
C ASP A 16 -67.82 -77.48 96.04
N ASP A 17 -68.34 -76.31 95.66
CA ASP A 17 -67.60 -75.05 95.67
C ASP A 17 -67.01 -74.74 97.07
N SER A 18 -65.72 -74.39 97.09
CA SER A 18 -65.04 -73.95 98.32
C SER A 18 -64.92 -72.43 98.33
N LEU A 19 -65.59 -71.78 99.29
CA LEU A 19 -65.46 -70.34 99.51
C LEU A 19 -64.40 -70.06 100.58
N ILE A 20 -63.29 -69.45 100.16
CA ILE A 20 -62.26 -68.95 101.06
C ILE A 20 -62.46 -67.44 101.21
N THR A 21 -62.94 -67.00 102.37
CA THR A 21 -63.18 -65.57 102.66
C THR A 21 -61.94 -64.84 103.17
N GLY A 22 -60.83 -65.56 103.39
CA GLY A 22 -59.53 -65.04 103.83
C GLY A 22 -58.42 -65.35 102.84
N ASN A 23 -57.16 -65.19 103.26
CA ASN A 23 -56.01 -65.52 102.41
C ASN A 23 -55.85 -67.05 102.28
N LEU A 24 -55.46 -67.51 101.09
CA LEU A 24 -55.01 -68.88 100.85
C LEU A 24 -53.48 -68.89 100.85
N GLU A 25 -52.87 -69.48 101.87
CA GLU A 25 -51.42 -69.72 101.94
C GLU A 25 -51.13 -71.18 101.57
N MET A 26 -50.19 -71.42 100.66
CA MET A 26 -49.83 -72.76 100.17
C MET A 26 -48.32 -72.93 100.21
N ALA A 27 -47.85 -74.08 100.70
CA ALA A 27 -46.43 -74.45 100.69
C ALA A 27 -46.01 -75.25 99.44
N GLY A 28 -46.93 -75.44 98.49
CA GLY A 28 -46.73 -76.24 97.27
C GLY A 28 -47.48 -75.67 96.07
N HIS A 29 -47.48 -76.40 94.95
CA HIS A 29 -48.09 -75.97 93.69
C HIS A 29 -49.62 -76.06 93.69
N ILE A 30 -50.27 -75.20 92.89
CA ILE A 30 -51.67 -75.35 92.49
C ILE A 30 -51.69 -76.15 91.20
N LEU A 31 -52.27 -77.34 91.22
CA LEU A 31 -52.39 -78.22 90.05
C LEU A 31 -53.87 -78.46 89.74
N PRO A 32 -54.33 -78.22 88.49
CA PRO A 32 -55.67 -78.65 88.09
C PRO A 32 -55.74 -80.18 88.05
N SER A 33 -56.91 -80.75 88.31
CA SER A 33 -57.12 -82.20 88.26
C SER A 33 -57.21 -82.76 86.83
N ALA A 34 -57.35 -81.88 85.83
CA ALA A 34 -57.38 -82.20 84.41
C ALA A 34 -56.73 -81.08 83.60
N ASP A 35 -56.03 -81.44 82.53
CA ASP A 35 -55.34 -80.50 81.66
C ASP A 35 -56.34 -79.64 80.85
N ILE A 36 -56.02 -78.35 80.66
CA ILE A 36 -56.80 -77.37 79.85
C ILE A 36 -58.32 -77.36 80.14
N THR A 37 -58.72 -77.69 81.39
CA THR A 37 -60.15 -77.82 81.75
C THR A 37 -60.62 -76.69 82.65
N TYR A 38 -59.73 -76.13 83.48
CA TYR A 38 -60.10 -75.18 84.52
C TYR A 38 -59.45 -73.82 84.27
N ASP A 39 -60.25 -72.78 84.42
CA ASP A 39 -59.79 -71.39 84.35
C ASP A 39 -59.29 -70.92 85.71
N LEU A 40 -58.22 -70.13 85.70
CA LEU A 40 -57.84 -69.34 86.87
C LEU A 40 -58.59 -68.00 86.84
N GLY A 41 -59.83 -68.01 87.33
CA GLY A 41 -60.75 -66.87 87.30
C GLY A 41 -61.88 -67.03 86.27
N SER A 42 -62.62 -65.95 85.99
CA SER A 42 -63.65 -65.92 84.95
C SER A 42 -63.80 -64.51 84.37
N PRO A 43 -64.55 -64.31 83.26
CA PRO A 43 -64.74 -62.98 82.67
C PRO A 43 -65.36 -61.93 83.60
N THR A 44 -66.03 -62.33 84.67
CA THR A 44 -66.65 -61.41 85.65
C THR A 44 -65.99 -61.46 87.03
N LYS A 45 -65.02 -62.36 87.23
CA LYS A 45 -64.29 -62.55 88.49
C LYS A 45 -62.82 -62.76 88.15
N GLN A 46 -62.12 -61.66 87.97
CA GLN A 46 -60.73 -61.62 87.56
C GLN A 46 -59.83 -61.41 88.78
N TRP A 47 -58.62 -61.94 88.70
CA TRP A 47 -57.56 -61.58 89.64
C TRP A 47 -57.14 -60.13 89.35
N LYS A 48 -57.01 -59.33 90.42
CA LYS A 48 -56.58 -57.94 90.26
C LYS A 48 -55.13 -57.87 89.78
N ASP A 49 -54.25 -58.61 90.46
CA ASP A 49 -52.82 -58.69 90.18
C ASP A 49 -52.38 -60.15 90.36
N VAL A 50 -51.53 -60.64 89.45
CA VAL A 50 -50.87 -61.95 89.57
C VAL A 50 -49.38 -61.68 89.74
N TYR A 51 -48.89 -61.82 90.97
CA TYR A 51 -47.47 -61.68 91.26
C TYR A 51 -46.77 -63.02 91.05
N VAL A 52 -46.02 -63.13 89.96
CA VAL A 52 -45.09 -64.25 89.74
C VAL A 52 -43.73 -63.83 90.30
N GLY A 53 -43.13 -64.65 91.17
CA GLY A 53 -41.78 -64.40 91.68
C GLY A 53 -40.71 -64.55 90.58
N PRO A 54 -39.41 -64.40 90.90
CA PRO A 54 -38.34 -64.63 89.93
C PRO A 54 -38.51 -66.00 89.26
N GLY A 55 -38.55 -66.02 87.93
CA GLY A 55 -38.90 -67.20 87.15
C GLY A 55 -39.77 -66.87 85.93
N SER A 56 -40.55 -67.84 85.49
CA SER A 56 -41.23 -67.79 84.19
C SER A 56 -42.72 -68.04 84.26
N LEU A 57 -43.49 -67.31 83.46
CA LEU A 57 -44.87 -67.69 83.13
C LEU A 57 -44.84 -68.64 81.93
N TYR A 58 -45.42 -69.83 82.12
CA TYR A 58 -45.63 -70.78 81.03
C TYR A 58 -47.08 -70.74 80.56
N VAL A 59 -47.27 -70.63 79.25
CA VAL A 59 -48.59 -70.76 78.60
C VAL A 59 -48.48 -71.85 77.54
N ASN A 60 -49.36 -72.85 77.59
CA ASN A 60 -49.33 -74.02 76.68
C ASN A 60 -47.95 -74.71 76.60
N GLY A 61 -47.28 -74.85 77.76
CA GLY A 61 -45.95 -75.48 77.84
C GLY A 61 -44.80 -74.61 77.31
N LYS A 62 -45.05 -73.33 76.96
CA LYS A 62 -44.05 -72.39 76.45
C LYS A 62 -43.73 -71.33 77.47
N LYS A 63 -42.44 -71.03 77.63
CA LYS A 63 -41.93 -69.98 78.51
C LYS A 63 -42.17 -68.62 77.84
N VAL A 64 -43.30 -67.97 78.13
CA VAL A 64 -43.74 -66.79 77.38
C VAL A 64 -43.24 -65.46 77.97
N ILE A 65 -43.04 -65.39 79.29
CA ILE A 65 -42.46 -64.24 79.98
C ILE A 65 -41.50 -64.77 81.03
N GLU A 66 -40.26 -64.30 81.01
CA GLU A 66 -39.25 -64.60 82.03
C GLU A 66 -38.53 -63.31 82.42
N ASP A 67 -38.36 -63.13 83.72
CA ASP A 67 -37.40 -62.19 84.27
C ASP A 67 -36.06 -62.91 84.43
N ASP A 68 -35.06 -62.49 83.65
CA ASP A 68 -33.68 -62.90 83.80
C ASP A 68 -32.81 -61.66 84.06
N SER A 69 -32.51 -61.44 85.34
CA SER A 69 -31.53 -60.45 85.79
C SER A 69 -31.75 -59.05 85.19
N ASP A 70 -32.94 -58.49 85.42
CA ASP A 70 -33.42 -57.18 84.93
C ASP A 70 -33.79 -57.13 83.43
N THR A 71 -33.75 -58.26 82.72
CA THR A 71 -34.26 -58.39 81.35
C THR A 71 -35.57 -59.16 81.33
N ILE A 72 -36.64 -58.51 80.89
CA ILE A 72 -37.90 -59.19 80.58
C ILE A 72 -37.82 -59.78 79.19
N THR A 73 -37.70 -61.10 79.11
CA THR A 73 -37.69 -61.84 77.85
C THR A 73 -39.10 -62.28 77.49
N LEU A 74 -39.58 -61.88 76.30
CA LEU A 74 -40.81 -62.39 75.70
C LEU A 74 -40.44 -63.44 74.64
N GLY A 75 -40.64 -64.71 74.96
CA GLY A 75 -40.26 -65.84 74.10
C GLY A 75 -41.37 -66.31 73.18
N THR A 76 -41.00 -66.68 71.96
CA THR A 76 -41.83 -67.46 71.01
C THR A 76 -41.14 -68.78 70.68
N ASP A 77 -41.86 -69.70 70.01
CA ASP A 77 -41.24 -70.90 69.48
C ASP A 77 -40.25 -70.60 68.35
N ALA A 78 -39.34 -71.54 68.10
CA ALA A 78 -38.49 -71.49 66.92
C ALA A 78 -39.36 -71.28 65.67
N ASP A 79 -38.93 -70.35 64.81
CA ASP A 79 -39.61 -69.94 63.57
C ASP A 79 -41.00 -69.28 63.77
N GLN A 80 -41.31 -68.77 64.97
CA GLN A 80 -42.49 -67.95 65.22
C GLN A 80 -42.15 -66.49 65.55
N ASP A 81 -42.86 -65.56 64.92
CA ASP A 81 -42.75 -64.13 65.20
C ASP A 81 -43.43 -63.76 66.53
N LEU A 82 -42.81 -62.85 67.29
CA LEU A 82 -43.53 -62.08 68.31
C LEU A 82 -44.38 -61.01 67.60
N ARG A 83 -45.70 -61.21 67.57
CA ARG A 83 -46.64 -60.28 66.90
C ARG A 83 -47.46 -59.49 67.91
N PHE A 84 -47.36 -58.17 67.83
CA PHE A 84 -48.26 -57.25 68.53
C PHE A 84 -49.38 -56.83 67.58
N LYS A 85 -50.64 -57.07 67.96
CA LYS A 85 -51.83 -56.66 67.21
C LYS A 85 -52.77 -55.88 68.11
N THR A 86 -52.99 -54.61 67.81
CA THR A 86 -54.09 -53.85 68.40
C THR A 86 -55.35 -54.09 67.57
N THR A 87 -56.46 -54.47 68.22
CA THR A 87 -57.76 -54.72 67.56
C THR A 87 -58.72 -53.54 67.67
N GLY A 88 -58.31 -52.46 68.35
CA GLY A 88 -59.01 -51.18 68.46
C GLY A 88 -58.16 -50.01 67.96
N VAL A 89 -58.59 -48.76 68.22
CA VAL A 89 -57.90 -47.53 67.80
C VAL A 89 -56.64 -47.18 68.63
N GLY A 90 -56.21 -48.08 69.52
CA GLY A 90 -55.04 -47.88 70.37
C GLY A 90 -53.73 -48.15 69.63
N SER A 91 -52.69 -47.43 70.03
CA SER A 91 -51.32 -47.58 69.52
C SER A 91 -50.49 -48.55 70.36
N ILE A 92 -49.37 -49.02 69.81
CA ILE A 92 -48.30 -49.61 70.60
C ILE A 92 -47.42 -48.46 71.09
N GLU A 93 -47.33 -48.28 72.40
CA GLU A 93 -46.52 -47.23 73.02
C GLU A 93 -45.26 -47.85 73.65
N LEU A 94 -44.09 -47.30 73.30
CA LEU A 94 -42.80 -47.66 73.89
C LEU A 94 -42.28 -46.42 74.63
N LEU A 95 -42.57 -46.32 75.92
CA LEU A 95 -42.32 -45.12 76.71
C LEU A 95 -41.26 -45.42 77.79
N PRO A 96 -40.01 -44.95 77.63
CA PRO A 96 -39.06 -44.99 78.73
C PRO A 96 -39.51 -44.02 79.83
N ALA A 97 -39.33 -44.41 81.09
CA ALA A 97 -39.49 -43.47 82.21
C ALA A 97 -38.30 -42.50 82.24
N GLY A 98 -38.54 -41.18 82.15
CA GLY A 98 -37.49 -40.16 82.21
C GLY A 98 -36.72 -39.98 80.89
N THR A 99 -35.37 -39.97 80.94
CA THR A 99 -34.49 -39.71 79.78
C THR A 99 -33.98 -40.98 79.10
N GLY A 100 -34.67 -42.12 79.27
CA GLY A 100 -34.27 -43.37 78.63
C GLY A 100 -34.45 -43.33 77.11
N ASN A 101 -33.74 -44.21 76.40
CA ASN A 101 -33.81 -44.31 74.93
C ASN A 101 -34.50 -45.61 74.51
N ILE A 102 -35.17 -45.59 73.36
CA ILE A 102 -35.56 -46.81 72.66
C ILE A 102 -34.38 -47.20 71.76
N GLN A 103 -33.74 -48.33 72.04
CA GLN A 103 -32.61 -48.83 71.26
C GLN A 103 -33.02 -50.01 70.39
N ILE A 104 -32.53 -50.04 69.16
CA ILE A 104 -32.69 -51.16 68.23
C ILE A 104 -31.30 -51.66 67.89
N MET A 105 -30.98 -52.85 68.37
CA MET A 105 -29.62 -53.41 68.28
C MET A 105 -29.37 -54.18 66.98
N SER A 106 -30.34 -54.18 66.05
CA SER A 106 -30.29 -54.87 64.76
C SER A 106 -31.02 -54.06 63.68
N THR A 107 -31.15 -54.59 62.48
CA THR A 107 -31.87 -53.93 61.38
C THR A 107 -33.35 -53.77 61.71
N MET A 108 -33.87 -52.54 61.60
CA MET A 108 -35.31 -52.30 61.52
C MET A 108 -35.78 -52.49 60.07
N GLN A 109 -36.70 -53.41 59.83
CA GLN A 109 -37.36 -53.58 58.53
C GLN A 109 -38.80 -53.06 58.60
N ILE A 110 -39.21 -52.30 57.57
CA ILE A 110 -40.57 -51.80 57.42
C ILE A 110 -41.17 -52.47 56.19
N GLN A 111 -42.37 -53.01 56.31
CA GLN A 111 -43.05 -53.68 55.20
C GLN A 111 -43.31 -52.71 54.03
N THR A 112 -43.25 -53.22 52.80
CA THR A 112 -43.62 -52.43 51.60
C THR A 112 -45.00 -51.80 51.75
N GLY A 113 -45.10 -50.50 51.47
CA GLY A 113 -46.34 -49.73 51.60
C GLY A 113 -46.55 -49.12 52.99
N SER A 114 -45.77 -49.50 53.99
CA SER A 114 -45.75 -48.84 55.30
C SER A 114 -44.81 -47.63 55.30
N SER A 115 -45.08 -46.66 56.17
CA SER A 115 -44.32 -45.41 56.27
C SER A 115 -44.15 -44.99 57.72
N ILE A 116 -43.08 -44.24 58.02
CA ILE A 116 -42.92 -43.54 59.30
C ILE A 116 -43.66 -42.21 59.17
N THR A 117 -44.69 -42.01 59.98
CA THR A 117 -45.54 -40.81 59.95
C THR A 117 -45.69 -40.26 61.36
N ASP A 118 -45.80 -38.94 61.48
CA ASP A 118 -46.31 -38.34 62.70
C ASP A 118 -47.84 -38.28 62.67
N SER A 119 -48.45 -38.47 63.84
CA SER A 119 -49.90 -38.51 64.03
C SER A 119 -50.60 -37.17 63.75
N ALA A 120 -49.90 -36.04 63.88
CA ALA A 120 -50.46 -34.72 63.62
C ALA A 120 -50.25 -34.24 62.18
N GLY A 121 -49.69 -35.09 61.30
CA GLY A 121 -49.34 -34.70 59.93
C GLY A 121 -48.15 -33.74 59.85
N SER A 122 -47.39 -33.58 60.93
CA SER A 122 -46.14 -32.82 60.94
C SER A 122 -44.99 -33.63 60.33
N ALA A 123 -43.90 -32.95 59.96
CA ALA A 123 -42.69 -33.62 59.51
C ALA A 123 -42.05 -34.45 60.63
N VAL A 124 -41.59 -35.66 60.31
CA VAL A 124 -40.79 -36.49 61.22
C VAL A 124 -39.45 -35.80 61.46
N LYS A 125 -39.09 -35.56 62.73
CA LYS A 125 -37.85 -34.88 63.12
C LYS A 125 -36.77 -35.89 63.51
N PHE A 126 -35.60 -35.77 62.89
CA PHE A 126 -34.37 -36.40 63.33
C PHE A 126 -33.54 -35.35 64.07
N GLY A 127 -33.28 -35.56 65.35
CA GLY A 127 -32.64 -34.55 66.23
C GLY A 127 -31.15 -34.33 65.97
N ASP A 128 -30.54 -35.10 65.07
CA ASP A 128 -29.16 -35.00 64.61
C ASP A 128 -29.07 -35.48 63.15
N LYS A 129 -27.86 -35.54 62.59
CA LYS A 129 -27.59 -35.99 61.22
C LYS A 129 -28.14 -37.39 60.96
N ILE A 130 -28.72 -37.58 59.78
CA ILE A 130 -29.06 -38.88 59.23
C ILE A 130 -27.87 -39.33 58.39
N ASP A 131 -27.26 -40.46 58.74
CA ASP A 131 -26.32 -41.14 57.86
C ASP A 131 -27.10 -42.09 56.94
N MET A 132 -26.93 -41.92 55.64
CA MET A 132 -27.61 -42.72 54.61
C MET A 132 -26.74 -43.89 54.12
N ASP A 133 -25.51 -44.05 54.60
CA ASP A 133 -24.57 -45.09 54.17
C ASP A 133 -24.40 -45.13 52.64
N SER A 134 -24.23 -43.95 52.02
CA SER A 134 -24.16 -43.75 50.56
C SER A 134 -25.40 -44.20 49.76
N ASN A 135 -26.54 -44.44 50.40
CA ASN A 135 -27.79 -44.79 49.72
C ASN A 135 -28.52 -43.57 49.13
N ARG A 136 -29.34 -43.82 48.10
CA ARG A 136 -30.13 -42.79 47.41
C ARG A 136 -31.35 -42.38 48.23
N ILE A 137 -31.60 -41.07 48.28
CA ILE A 137 -32.90 -40.51 48.64
C ILE A 137 -33.73 -40.41 47.36
N ILE A 138 -34.95 -40.97 47.35
CA ILE A 138 -35.86 -40.96 46.19
C ILE A 138 -37.14 -40.19 46.53
N ASN A 139 -37.85 -39.71 45.51
CA ASN A 139 -39.08 -38.91 45.63
C ASN A 139 -38.91 -37.57 46.38
N VAL A 140 -37.75 -36.93 46.23
CA VAL A 140 -37.54 -35.54 46.66
C VAL A 140 -38.24 -34.61 45.66
N THR A 141 -39.24 -33.85 46.11
CA THR A 141 -40.01 -32.92 45.27
C THR A 141 -39.23 -31.66 44.93
N THR A 142 -39.76 -30.79 44.06
CA THR A 142 -39.15 -29.49 43.76
C THR A 142 -39.06 -28.63 45.02
N PRO A 143 -37.88 -28.08 45.36
CA PRO A 143 -37.71 -27.17 46.49
C PRO A 143 -38.66 -25.98 46.41
N VAL A 144 -39.27 -25.62 47.53
CA VAL A 144 -40.10 -24.42 47.67
C VAL A 144 -39.42 -23.40 48.60
N ASP A 145 -38.72 -23.89 49.63
CA ASP A 145 -37.98 -23.06 50.60
C ASP A 145 -36.46 -23.23 50.47
N GLY A 146 -35.70 -22.21 50.91
CA GLY A 146 -34.23 -22.20 50.81
C GLY A 146 -33.51 -23.25 51.66
N THR A 147 -34.23 -23.97 52.52
CA THR A 147 -33.70 -25.07 53.35
C THR A 147 -34.09 -26.46 52.84
N ASP A 148 -34.85 -26.55 51.75
CA ASP A 148 -35.24 -27.83 51.16
C ASP A 148 -34.06 -28.50 50.46
N ALA A 149 -34.08 -29.84 50.40
CA ALA A 149 -33.12 -30.59 49.60
C ALA A 149 -33.41 -30.39 48.10
N ALA A 150 -32.40 -29.95 47.33
CA ALA A 150 -32.54 -29.77 45.89
C ALA A 150 -32.57 -31.11 45.14
N ASN A 151 -33.61 -31.35 44.34
CA ASN A 151 -33.62 -32.47 43.41
C ASN A 151 -32.80 -32.14 42.14
N LYS A 152 -32.34 -33.18 41.43
CA LYS A 152 -31.49 -33.01 40.25
C LYS A 152 -32.17 -32.18 39.16
N THR A 153 -33.45 -32.43 38.86
CA THR A 153 -34.19 -31.69 37.83
C THR A 153 -34.21 -30.19 38.13
N TYR A 154 -34.48 -29.78 39.36
CA TYR A 154 -34.44 -28.38 39.77
C TYR A 154 -33.05 -27.75 39.57
N VAL A 155 -31.98 -28.47 39.91
CA VAL A 155 -30.60 -27.97 39.71
C VAL A 155 -30.25 -27.87 38.23
N ASP A 156 -30.60 -28.89 37.44
CA ASP A 156 -30.39 -28.89 35.99
C ASP A 156 -31.18 -27.75 35.35
N ASP A 157 -32.46 -27.58 35.69
CA ASP A 157 -33.31 -26.48 35.21
C ASP A 157 -32.73 -25.11 35.59
N LYS A 158 -32.19 -24.95 36.80
CA LYS A 158 -31.53 -23.69 37.20
C LYS A 158 -30.23 -23.45 36.46
N PHE A 159 -29.49 -24.50 36.12
CA PHE A 159 -28.28 -24.41 35.32
C PHE A 159 -28.61 -24.09 33.86
N ASP A 160 -29.66 -24.72 33.33
CA ASP A 160 -30.23 -24.42 32.02
C ASP A 160 -30.84 -23.02 31.97
N ASP A 161 -31.45 -22.52 33.05
CA ASP A 161 -31.89 -21.12 33.18
C ASP A 161 -30.70 -20.15 33.14
N VAL A 162 -29.52 -20.54 33.64
CA VAL A 162 -28.29 -19.72 33.54
C VAL A 162 -27.69 -19.80 32.13
N ILE A 163 -27.73 -20.97 31.49
CA ILE A 163 -27.24 -21.16 30.12
C ILE A 163 -28.16 -20.44 29.11
N ASN A 164 -29.49 -20.56 29.26
CA ASN A 164 -30.49 -19.98 28.37
C ASN A 164 -30.88 -18.55 28.77
N GLY A 165 -30.66 -18.17 30.03
CA GLY A 165 -30.84 -16.82 30.56
C GLY A 165 -29.54 -16.02 30.64
N ALA A 166 -28.44 -16.56 30.09
CA ALA A 166 -27.31 -15.73 29.70
C ALA A 166 -27.89 -14.56 28.88
N PRO A 167 -27.66 -13.30 29.31
CA PRO A 167 -28.38 -12.16 28.75
C PRO A 167 -28.23 -12.12 27.24
N ALA A 168 -29.17 -11.46 26.56
CA ALA A 168 -29.05 -11.07 25.15
C ALA A 168 -27.68 -10.46 24.78
N ALA A 169 -26.89 -10.01 25.77
CA ALA A 169 -25.47 -9.68 25.67
C ALA A 169 -24.52 -10.83 25.21
N LEU A 170 -25.00 -12.07 25.05
CA LEU A 170 -24.26 -13.17 24.40
C LEU A 170 -24.88 -13.63 23.07
N ASP A 171 -25.94 -12.98 22.57
CA ASP A 171 -26.53 -13.25 21.24
C ASP A 171 -25.82 -12.46 20.11
N THR A 172 -24.50 -12.39 20.21
CA THR A 172 -23.64 -11.59 19.33
C THR A 172 -23.71 -12.04 17.86
N LEU A 173 -24.04 -13.31 17.61
CA LEU A 173 -24.23 -13.83 16.26
C LEU A 173 -25.54 -13.38 15.61
N ASN A 174 -26.61 -13.23 16.39
CA ASN A 174 -27.90 -12.73 15.88
C ASN A 174 -27.89 -11.20 15.77
N GLU A 175 -27.18 -10.50 16.66
CA GLU A 175 -26.94 -9.06 16.54
C GLU A 175 -26.06 -8.73 15.32
N LEU A 176 -25.02 -9.53 15.06
CA LEU A 176 -24.20 -9.42 13.84
C LEU A 176 -25.00 -9.79 12.58
N ALA A 177 -25.84 -10.82 12.64
CA ALA A 177 -26.73 -11.19 11.53
C ALA A 177 -27.69 -10.04 11.21
N ALA A 178 -28.36 -9.48 12.23
CA ALA A 178 -29.28 -8.36 12.06
C ALA A 178 -28.57 -7.09 11.56
N ALA A 179 -27.36 -6.77 12.05
CA ALA A 179 -26.57 -5.63 11.59
C ALA A 179 -26.09 -5.78 10.13
N LEU A 180 -25.89 -7.02 9.66
CA LEU A 180 -25.63 -7.35 8.25
C LEU A 180 -26.91 -7.57 7.43
N GLY A 181 -28.09 -7.29 8.01
CA GLY A 181 -29.39 -7.36 7.35
C GLY A 181 -29.94 -8.78 7.18
N ASP A 182 -29.51 -9.72 8.02
CA ASP A 182 -29.82 -11.15 7.95
C ASP A 182 -29.55 -11.76 6.56
N ASP A 183 -28.61 -11.16 5.81
CA ASP A 183 -28.32 -11.57 4.44
C ASP A 183 -27.35 -12.75 4.42
N ALA A 184 -27.91 -13.95 4.24
CA ALA A 184 -27.15 -15.19 4.07
C ALA A 184 -26.12 -15.15 2.92
N ASN A 185 -26.24 -14.20 1.99
CA ASN A 185 -25.33 -13.98 0.85
C ASN A 185 -24.69 -12.58 0.86
N TYR A 186 -24.50 -11.96 2.04
CA TYR A 186 -23.97 -10.59 2.19
C TYR A 186 -22.78 -10.25 1.27
N ALA A 187 -21.80 -11.16 1.16
CA ALA A 187 -20.65 -11.00 0.28
C ALA A 187 -21.02 -10.90 -1.21
N SER A 188 -22.01 -11.68 -1.67
CA SER A 188 -22.53 -11.63 -3.04
C SER A 188 -23.37 -10.38 -3.29
N THR A 189 -24.18 -9.97 -2.31
CA THR A 189 -25.02 -8.77 -2.39
C THR A 189 -24.17 -7.50 -2.51
N ILE A 190 -23.14 -7.35 -1.67
CA ILE A 190 -22.19 -6.23 -1.75
C ILE A 190 -21.41 -6.26 -3.07
N THR A 191 -20.93 -7.43 -3.50
CA THR A 191 -20.22 -7.57 -4.79
C THR A 191 -21.11 -7.18 -5.97
N THR A 192 -22.39 -7.55 -5.96
CA THR A 192 -23.36 -7.22 -7.02
C THR A 192 -23.71 -5.73 -7.03
N ALA A 193 -23.89 -5.12 -5.85
CA ALA A 193 -24.16 -3.68 -5.73
C ALA A 193 -22.96 -2.83 -6.20
N LEU A 194 -21.74 -3.24 -5.87
CA LEU A 194 -20.51 -2.60 -6.38
C LEU A 194 -20.39 -2.77 -7.90
N ALA A 195 -20.66 -3.97 -8.43
CA ALA A 195 -20.59 -4.25 -9.87
C ALA A 195 -21.60 -3.42 -10.68
N ALA A 196 -22.81 -3.22 -10.16
CA ALA A 196 -23.84 -2.39 -10.80
C ALA A 196 -23.43 -0.90 -10.86
N LYS A 197 -22.71 -0.39 -9.86
CA LYS A 197 -22.28 1.02 -9.78
C LYS A 197 -20.96 1.30 -10.52
N ALA A 198 -20.28 0.26 -11.01
CA ALA A 198 -19.02 0.35 -11.79
C ALA A 198 -19.20 0.16 -13.31
N SER A 199 -20.40 -0.21 -13.80
CA SER A 199 -20.54 -0.48 -15.23
C SER A 199 -20.48 0.80 -16.09
N ILE A 200 -19.57 0.80 -17.05
CA ILE A 200 -19.41 1.80 -18.13
C ILE A 200 -20.74 2.06 -18.85
N VAL A 201 -21.65 1.07 -18.87
CA VAL A 201 -23.00 1.13 -19.43
C VAL A 201 -23.87 2.26 -18.84
N TYR A 202 -23.75 2.56 -17.53
CA TYR A 202 -24.51 3.67 -16.92
C TYR A 202 -23.98 5.05 -17.34
N VAL A 203 -22.66 5.15 -17.57
CA VAL A 203 -22.00 6.39 -18.02
C VAL A 203 -22.28 6.62 -19.50
N ASP A 204 -22.21 5.59 -20.34
CA ASP A 204 -22.51 5.66 -21.77
C ASP A 204 -23.97 6.06 -22.05
N ALA A 205 -24.92 5.61 -21.22
CA ALA A 205 -26.33 5.97 -21.36
C ALA A 205 -26.61 7.47 -21.10
N GLN A 206 -25.80 8.14 -20.27
CA GLN A 206 -25.92 9.59 -20.02
C GLN A 206 -25.24 10.41 -21.14
N ILE A 207 -24.14 9.91 -21.71
CA ILE A 207 -23.41 10.55 -22.81
C ILE A 207 -24.20 10.45 -24.13
N ALA A 208 -24.90 9.34 -24.37
CA ALA A 208 -25.72 9.13 -25.56
C ALA A 208 -26.93 10.08 -25.68
N GLY A 209 -27.28 10.83 -24.62
CA GLY A 209 -28.37 11.81 -24.64
C GLY A 209 -28.01 13.18 -25.24
N ILE A 210 -26.74 13.42 -25.60
CA ILE A 210 -26.27 14.70 -26.15
C ILE A 210 -26.32 14.64 -27.69
N ASP A 211 -27.40 15.13 -28.29
CA ASP A 211 -27.61 15.16 -29.76
C ASP A 211 -26.86 16.34 -30.43
N VAL A 212 -25.58 16.12 -30.72
CA VAL A 212 -24.69 17.05 -31.45
C VAL A 212 -25.03 17.13 -32.96
N SER A 213 -25.72 16.13 -33.51
CA SER A 213 -26.02 16.03 -34.96
C SER A 213 -27.10 17.00 -35.43
N SER A 214 -28.03 17.38 -34.56
CA SER A 214 -29.07 18.38 -34.89
C SER A 214 -28.54 19.81 -35.10
N GLN A 215 -27.37 20.14 -34.53
CA GLN A 215 -26.79 21.48 -34.62
C GLN A 215 -25.97 21.71 -35.90
N LEU A 216 -25.44 20.65 -36.52
CA LEU A 216 -24.54 20.75 -37.68
C LEU A 216 -25.29 20.90 -39.02
N THR A 217 -26.51 20.37 -39.10
CA THR A 217 -27.32 20.31 -40.34
C THR A 217 -27.94 21.64 -40.76
N GLY A 218 -28.06 22.60 -39.83
CA GLY A 218 -28.58 23.95 -40.14
C GLY A 218 -27.59 24.84 -40.88
N VAL A 219 -26.28 24.65 -40.66
CA VAL A 219 -25.23 25.51 -41.23
C VAL A 219 -24.98 25.18 -42.71
N GLU A 220 -25.14 23.93 -43.09
CA GLU A 220 -24.87 23.43 -44.45
C GLU A 220 -25.96 23.89 -45.45
N SER A 221 -27.20 24.01 -44.97
CA SER A 221 -28.35 24.50 -45.76
C SER A 221 -28.28 25.99 -46.12
N ASP A 222 -27.62 26.81 -45.31
CA ASP A 222 -27.54 28.26 -45.52
C ASP A 222 -26.44 28.64 -46.53
N ILE A 223 -25.45 27.76 -46.74
CA ILE A 223 -24.34 27.95 -47.68
C ILE A 223 -24.80 27.70 -49.12
N ASP A 224 -25.59 26.64 -49.34
CA ASP A 224 -26.04 26.23 -50.69
C ASP A 224 -27.05 27.22 -51.31
N ALA A 225 -27.78 28.00 -50.49
CA ALA A 225 -28.78 28.94 -50.96
C ALA A 225 -28.18 30.24 -51.55
N LEU A 226 -26.92 30.54 -51.25
CA LEU A 226 -26.28 31.81 -51.65
C LEU A 226 -25.71 31.77 -53.09
N GLU A 227 -25.39 30.59 -53.61
CA GLU A 227 -24.63 30.42 -54.86
C GLU A 227 -25.48 30.56 -56.15
N LEU A 228 -26.80 30.38 -56.08
CA LEU A 228 -27.63 30.22 -57.28
C LEU A 228 -28.24 31.51 -57.88
N THR A 229 -28.15 32.66 -57.19
CA THR A 229 -29.00 33.83 -57.51
C THR A 229 -28.36 34.91 -58.42
N MET A 230 -27.07 34.84 -58.77
CA MET A 230 -26.35 36.00 -59.38
C MET A 230 -25.91 35.89 -60.86
N GLY A 231 -26.28 34.85 -61.62
CA GLY A 231 -25.42 34.41 -62.74
C GLY A 231 -25.70 34.80 -64.21
N THR A 232 -26.86 35.31 -64.66
CA THR A 232 -27.22 35.10 -66.10
C THR A 232 -27.18 36.28 -67.07
N ALA A 233 -27.09 37.55 -66.63
CA ALA A 233 -27.06 38.69 -67.57
C ALA A 233 -25.71 39.45 -67.63
N ALA A 234 -24.89 39.36 -66.58
CA ALA A 234 -23.50 39.86 -66.60
C ALA A 234 -22.55 38.99 -67.43
N LEU A 235 -22.95 37.74 -67.72
CA LEU A 235 -22.10 36.66 -68.21
C LEU A 235 -21.43 36.95 -69.58
N ASN A 236 -22.00 37.79 -70.45
CA ASN A 236 -21.48 38.01 -71.81
C ASN A 236 -20.43 39.14 -71.89
N THR A 237 -20.56 40.19 -71.06
CA THR A 237 -19.51 41.22 -70.88
C THR A 237 -18.43 40.72 -69.92
N THR A 238 -18.83 39.97 -68.90
CA THR A 238 -17.94 39.20 -68.05
C THR A 238 -17.16 38.18 -68.87
N ALA A 239 -17.70 37.47 -69.87
CA ALA A 239 -16.94 36.49 -70.67
C ALA A 239 -15.73 37.06 -71.42
N GLN A 240 -15.76 38.31 -71.87
CA GLN A 240 -14.61 38.96 -72.54
C GLN A 240 -13.58 39.46 -71.53
N ASN A 241 -14.02 40.08 -70.43
CA ASN A 241 -13.13 40.45 -69.32
C ASN A 241 -12.55 39.21 -68.63
N VAL A 242 -13.31 38.12 -68.56
CA VAL A 242 -12.90 36.79 -68.09
C VAL A 242 -11.94 36.16 -69.09
N THR A 243 -12.05 36.37 -70.40
CA THR A 243 -11.03 35.89 -71.34
C THR A 243 -9.70 36.63 -71.18
N GLY A 244 -9.74 37.96 -70.98
CA GLY A 244 -8.55 38.77 -70.67
C GLY A 244 -7.93 38.39 -69.32
N ALA A 245 -8.75 38.34 -68.27
CA ALA A 245 -8.35 37.89 -66.94
C ALA A 245 -7.89 36.42 -66.95
N ILE A 246 -8.48 35.54 -67.76
CA ILE A 246 -8.02 34.15 -67.94
C ILE A 246 -6.64 34.12 -68.60
N ASN A 247 -6.33 35.03 -69.52
CA ASN A 247 -5.01 35.07 -70.14
C ASN A 247 -3.94 35.64 -69.20
N GLU A 248 -4.27 36.68 -68.42
CA GLU A 248 -3.42 37.17 -67.34
C GLU A 248 -3.23 36.10 -66.26
N LEU A 249 -4.31 35.46 -65.82
CA LEU A 249 -4.28 34.31 -64.91
C LEU A 249 -3.50 33.13 -65.52
N LYS A 250 -3.52 32.89 -66.83
CA LYS A 250 -2.69 31.84 -67.47
C LYS A 250 -1.21 32.19 -67.42
N THR A 251 -0.85 33.45 -67.63
CA THR A 251 0.54 33.91 -67.51
C THR A 251 1.00 33.87 -66.05
N GLU A 252 0.14 34.27 -65.12
CA GLU A 252 0.38 34.16 -63.68
C GLU A 252 0.44 32.69 -63.23
N ILE A 253 -0.44 31.82 -63.71
CA ILE A 253 -0.42 30.38 -63.47
C ILE A 253 0.87 29.77 -64.04
N ALA A 254 1.34 30.19 -65.22
CA ALA A 254 2.60 29.71 -65.78
C ALA A 254 3.81 30.18 -64.97
N GLY A 255 3.78 31.41 -64.44
CA GLY A 255 4.77 31.91 -63.48
C GLY A 255 4.74 31.13 -62.17
N ASN A 256 3.55 30.95 -61.59
CA ASN A 256 3.32 30.15 -60.40
C ASN A 256 3.72 28.69 -60.60
N ASP A 257 3.54 28.10 -61.80
CA ASP A 257 3.94 26.73 -62.12
C ASP A 257 5.47 26.60 -62.21
N SER A 258 6.14 27.61 -62.75
CA SER A 258 7.61 27.72 -62.70
C SER A 258 8.09 27.86 -61.25
N ASP A 259 7.46 28.72 -60.44
CA ASP A 259 7.80 28.92 -59.04
C ASP A 259 7.51 27.67 -58.20
N ILE A 260 6.41 26.97 -58.46
CA ILE A 260 6.06 25.67 -57.87
C ILE A 260 7.08 24.62 -58.29
N THR A 261 7.56 24.63 -59.53
CA THR A 261 8.60 23.71 -60.00
C THR A 261 9.93 23.96 -59.28
N THR A 262 10.32 25.23 -59.11
CA THR A 262 11.48 25.62 -58.31
C THR A 262 11.30 25.26 -56.84
N ALA A 263 10.12 25.51 -56.26
CA ALA A 263 9.79 25.15 -54.88
C ALA A 263 9.83 23.64 -54.68
N ASN A 264 9.29 22.84 -55.61
CA ASN A 264 9.34 21.39 -55.58
C ASN A 264 10.77 20.86 -55.70
N THR A 265 11.62 21.51 -56.50
CA THR A 265 13.05 21.18 -56.59
C THR A 265 13.78 21.48 -55.28
N ASN A 266 13.47 22.61 -54.64
CA ASN A 266 13.99 22.97 -53.32
C ASN A 266 13.47 22.03 -52.23
N ILE A 267 12.19 21.64 -52.27
CA ILE A 267 11.59 20.66 -51.38
C ILE A 267 12.27 19.31 -51.55
N ALA A 268 12.52 18.84 -52.78
CA ALA A 268 13.22 17.59 -53.04
C ALA A 268 14.66 17.63 -52.48
N THR A 269 15.36 18.76 -52.67
CA THR A 269 16.71 18.98 -52.12
C THR A 269 16.70 19.00 -50.59
N ASN A 270 15.76 19.71 -49.98
CA ASN A 270 15.58 19.74 -48.53
C ASN A 270 15.16 18.37 -47.98
N THR A 271 14.33 17.62 -48.70
CA THR A 271 13.92 16.26 -48.33
C THR A 271 15.13 15.33 -48.33
N ALA A 272 16.01 15.44 -49.33
CA ALA A 272 17.26 14.69 -49.36
C ALA A 272 18.20 15.07 -48.19
N ALA A 273 18.33 16.37 -47.89
CA ALA A 273 19.10 16.86 -46.75
C ALA A 273 18.51 16.40 -45.40
N ILE A 274 17.18 16.41 -45.25
CA ILE A 274 16.47 15.86 -44.10
C ILE A 274 16.71 14.36 -43.97
N GLY A 275 16.73 13.60 -45.07
CA GLY A 275 17.04 12.17 -45.05
C GLY A 275 18.47 11.88 -44.56
N VAL A 276 19.44 12.70 -44.96
CA VAL A 276 20.81 12.63 -44.44
C VAL A 276 20.83 12.96 -42.94
N LEU A 277 20.17 14.05 -42.51
CA LEU A 277 20.07 14.42 -41.10
C LEU A 277 19.39 13.35 -40.26
N GLN A 278 18.29 12.75 -40.74
CA GLN A 278 17.60 11.65 -40.08
C GLN A 278 18.52 10.44 -39.91
N THR A 279 19.32 10.12 -40.93
CA THR A 279 20.32 9.03 -40.86
C THR A 279 21.41 9.36 -39.84
N THR A 280 21.92 10.59 -39.83
CA THR A 280 22.89 11.06 -38.83
C THR A 280 22.31 11.02 -37.40
N THR A 281 21.07 11.47 -37.21
CA THR A 281 20.38 11.43 -35.92
C THR A 281 20.14 10.00 -35.45
N ALA A 282 19.77 9.08 -36.33
CA ALA A 282 19.60 7.66 -36.00
C ALA A 282 20.94 6.99 -35.59
N ASN A 283 22.02 7.30 -36.30
CA ASN A 283 23.36 6.84 -35.93
C ASN A 283 23.78 7.39 -34.57
N ASN A 284 23.61 8.70 -34.34
CA ASN A 284 23.91 9.32 -33.05
C ASN A 284 23.06 8.72 -31.91
N ALA A 285 21.78 8.43 -32.15
CA ALA A 285 20.92 7.76 -31.16
C ALA A 285 21.41 6.34 -30.83
N THR A 286 21.91 5.60 -31.84
CA THR A 286 22.51 4.27 -31.67
C THR A 286 23.80 4.36 -30.83
N ASP A 287 24.68 5.32 -31.14
CA ASP A 287 25.91 5.55 -30.39
C ASP A 287 25.63 6.01 -28.95
N ILE A 288 24.63 6.85 -28.74
CA ILE A 288 24.17 7.27 -27.40
C ILE A 288 23.66 6.06 -26.62
N ALA A 289 22.88 5.17 -27.23
CA ALA A 289 22.38 3.96 -26.57
C ALA A 289 23.52 2.98 -26.23
N ALA A 290 24.50 2.83 -27.12
CA ALA A 290 25.70 2.02 -26.87
C ALA A 290 26.53 2.59 -25.71
N ASN A 291 26.78 3.90 -25.70
CA ASN A 291 27.48 4.59 -24.61
C ASN A 291 26.71 4.52 -23.29
N SER A 292 25.39 4.70 -23.31
CA SER A 292 24.53 4.57 -22.13
C SER A 292 24.63 3.17 -21.53
N THR A 293 24.64 2.13 -22.37
CA THR A 293 24.81 0.73 -21.95
C THR A 293 26.21 0.51 -21.35
N ALA A 294 27.26 1.01 -22.00
CA ALA A 294 28.64 0.89 -21.52
C ALA A 294 28.84 1.59 -20.16
N ILE A 295 28.28 2.80 -19.99
CA ILE A 295 28.29 3.54 -18.71
C ILE A 295 27.52 2.77 -17.63
N THR A 296 26.33 2.26 -17.96
CA THR A 296 25.52 1.46 -17.01
C THR A 296 26.28 0.21 -16.54
N ASN A 297 26.93 -0.51 -17.45
CA ASN A 297 27.74 -1.67 -17.12
C ASN A 297 28.96 -1.31 -16.26
N ALA A 298 29.63 -0.19 -16.55
CA ALA A 298 30.75 0.30 -15.75
C ALA A 298 30.31 0.69 -14.33
N ILE A 299 29.18 1.38 -14.18
CA ILE A 299 28.58 1.72 -12.89
C ILE A 299 28.20 0.45 -12.12
N SER A 300 27.54 -0.51 -12.78
CA SER A 300 27.17 -1.79 -12.15
C SER A 300 28.39 -2.56 -11.66
N THR A 301 29.46 -2.58 -12.44
CA THR A 301 30.73 -3.24 -12.09
C THR A 301 31.40 -2.55 -10.90
N ALA A 302 31.48 -1.21 -10.93
CA ALA A 302 32.05 -0.43 -9.83
C ALA A 302 31.23 -0.55 -8.54
N SER A 303 29.90 -0.56 -8.64
CA SER A 303 29.00 -0.75 -7.49
C SER A 303 29.16 -2.15 -6.89
N ALA A 304 29.30 -3.19 -7.72
CA ALA A 304 29.56 -4.55 -7.25
C ALA A 304 30.93 -4.67 -6.55
N ASP A 305 31.98 -4.07 -7.09
CA ASP A 305 33.32 -4.04 -6.48
C ASP A 305 33.32 -3.26 -5.15
N ALA A 306 32.64 -2.10 -5.09
CA ALA A 306 32.48 -1.32 -3.87
C ALA A 306 31.73 -2.11 -2.77
N THR A 307 30.65 -2.80 -3.15
CA THR A 307 29.87 -3.65 -2.24
C THR A 307 30.72 -4.83 -1.74
N ALA A 308 31.46 -5.50 -2.62
CA ALA A 308 32.34 -6.60 -2.22
C ALA A 308 33.45 -6.14 -1.25
N LYS A 309 34.05 -4.97 -1.49
CA LYS A 309 35.05 -4.38 -0.58
C LYS A 309 34.45 -3.98 0.77
N ALA A 310 33.26 -3.40 0.79
CA ALA A 310 32.55 -3.05 2.02
C ALA A 310 32.22 -4.30 2.84
N ASN A 311 31.64 -5.33 2.21
CA ASN A 311 31.33 -6.60 2.86
C ASN A 311 32.58 -7.29 3.42
N ASN A 312 33.69 -7.28 2.68
CA ASN A 312 34.97 -7.81 3.17
C ASN A 312 35.52 -7.01 4.35
N ALA A 313 35.39 -5.67 4.34
CA ALA A 313 35.81 -4.82 5.45
C ALA A 313 34.97 -5.08 6.71
N GLU A 314 33.65 -5.22 6.56
CA GLU A 314 32.73 -5.55 7.66
C GLU A 314 32.98 -6.96 8.21
N ALA A 315 33.18 -7.96 7.35
CA ALA A 315 33.52 -9.32 7.75
C ALA A 315 34.85 -9.35 8.54
N ASN A 316 35.88 -8.63 8.07
CA ASN A 316 37.16 -8.52 8.76
C ASN A 316 37.03 -7.79 10.10
N ALA A 317 36.25 -6.70 10.17
CA ALA A 317 35.99 -5.97 11.41
C ALA A 317 35.25 -6.85 12.44
N THR A 318 34.24 -7.61 11.99
CA THR A 318 33.46 -8.53 12.82
C THR A 318 34.35 -9.67 13.35
N ALA A 319 35.16 -10.28 12.48
CA ALA A 319 36.09 -11.34 12.86
C ALA A 319 37.14 -10.84 13.88
N THR A 320 37.64 -9.62 13.69
CA THR A 320 38.58 -8.98 14.63
C THR A 320 37.92 -8.70 15.98
N ALA A 321 36.69 -8.18 16.00
CA ALA A 321 35.94 -7.90 17.22
C ALA A 321 35.56 -9.18 17.99
N GLN A 322 35.18 -10.26 17.28
CA GLN A 322 34.95 -11.58 17.88
C GLN A 322 36.23 -12.16 18.46
N ALA A 323 37.36 -12.11 17.73
CA ALA A 323 38.64 -12.59 18.24
C ALA A 323 39.07 -11.84 19.51
N TYR A 324 38.90 -10.52 19.55
CA TYR A 324 39.19 -9.71 20.74
C TYR A 324 38.27 -10.07 21.91
N THR A 325 36.96 -10.23 21.66
CA THR A 325 35.97 -10.56 22.69
C THR A 325 36.22 -11.97 23.24
N ASN A 326 36.38 -12.97 22.39
CA ASN A 326 36.66 -14.35 22.77
C ASN A 326 37.95 -14.47 23.59
N THR A 327 39.02 -13.76 23.17
CA THR A 327 40.29 -13.75 23.91
C THR A 327 40.10 -13.13 25.29
N ARG A 328 39.38 -12.01 25.37
CA ARG A 328 39.11 -11.32 26.64
C ARG A 328 38.23 -12.17 27.58
N GLU A 329 37.20 -12.81 27.04
CA GLU A 329 36.25 -13.65 27.78
C GLU A 329 36.90 -14.95 28.25
N THR A 330 37.76 -15.55 27.43
CA THR A 330 38.61 -16.69 27.83
C THR A 330 39.56 -16.28 28.96
N ALA A 331 40.25 -15.14 28.83
CA ALA A 331 41.16 -14.64 29.85
C ALA A 331 40.45 -14.33 31.18
N ILE A 332 39.25 -13.72 31.12
CA ILE A 332 38.41 -13.46 32.30
C ILE A 332 37.97 -14.78 32.95
N THR A 333 37.46 -15.71 32.16
CA THR A 333 36.98 -17.02 32.65
C THR A 333 38.11 -17.80 33.30
N SER A 334 39.29 -17.88 32.66
CA SER A 334 40.47 -18.54 33.23
C SER A 334 40.96 -17.87 34.52
N ALA A 335 40.91 -16.54 34.60
CA ALA A 335 41.30 -15.81 35.81
C ALA A 335 40.32 -16.05 36.97
N TYR A 336 39.01 -16.01 36.73
CA TYR A 336 38.00 -16.32 37.74
C TYR A 336 38.07 -17.79 38.18
N GLN A 337 38.28 -18.72 37.25
CA GLN A 337 38.45 -20.13 37.59
C GLN A 337 39.70 -20.34 38.46
N THR A 338 40.82 -19.73 38.09
CA THR A 338 42.06 -19.82 38.89
C THR A 338 41.87 -19.22 40.28
N TYR A 339 41.15 -18.10 40.39
CA TYR A 339 40.83 -17.47 41.67
C TYR A 339 39.90 -18.35 42.53
N ALA A 340 38.86 -18.93 41.92
CA ALA A 340 37.94 -19.85 42.59
C ALA A 340 38.66 -21.13 43.05
N ASP A 341 39.48 -21.74 42.19
CA ASP A 341 40.27 -22.94 42.52
C ASP A 341 41.26 -22.66 43.66
N THR A 342 41.88 -21.47 43.67
CA THR A 342 42.78 -21.05 44.76
C THR A 342 42.01 -20.82 46.06
N ALA A 343 40.85 -20.15 46.01
CA ALA A 343 40.02 -19.92 47.17
C ALA A 343 39.44 -21.22 47.77
N GLU A 344 39.04 -22.16 46.92
CA GLU A 344 38.60 -23.50 47.30
C GLU A 344 39.75 -24.27 47.96
N ALA A 345 40.95 -24.26 47.37
CA ALA A 345 42.13 -24.93 47.93
C ALA A 345 42.54 -24.33 49.29
N ASP A 346 42.51 -23.01 49.44
CA ASP A 346 42.81 -22.32 50.70
C ASP A 346 41.75 -22.63 51.77
N ALA A 347 40.46 -22.67 51.40
CA ALA A 347 39.36 -23.03 52.30
C ALA A 347 39.47 -24.49 52.76
N VAL A 348 39.74 -25.42 51.85
CA VAL A 348 39.98 -26.84 52.15
C VAL A 348 41.20 -26.98 53.06
N SER A 349 42.33 -26.35 52.74
CA SER A 349 43.54 -26.41 53.57
C SER A 349 43.31 -25.87 54.99
N THR A 350 42.54 -24.79 55.12
CA THR A 350 42.18 -24.20 56.42
C THR A 350 41.25 -25.14 57.21
N ALA A 351 40.24 -25.72 56.55
CA ALA A 351 39.31 -26.66 57.16
C ALA A 351 40.00 -27.97 57.59
N GLU A 352 40.91 -28.50 56.77
CA GLU A 352 41.72 -29.69 57.09
C GLU A 352 42.65 -29.41 58.26
N THR A 353 43.29 -28.24 58.31
CA THR A 353 44.17 -27.87 59.44
C THR A 353 43.38 -27.83 60.76
N TYR A 354 42.18 -27.25 60.75
CA TYR A 354 41.31 -27.19 61.94
C TYR A 354 40.76 -28.56 62.33
N THR A 355 40.29 -29.34 61.34
CA THR A 355 39.68 -30.65 61.56
C THR A 355 40.72 -31.67 62.03
N ASN A 356 41.89 -31.73 61.38
CA ASN A 356 42.97 -32.64 61.75
C ASN A 356 43.54 -32.30 63.14
N ALA A 357 43.67 -31.01 63.49
CA ALA A 357 44.09 -30.60 64.83
C ALA A 357 43.05 -30.98 65.90
N ARG A 358 41.76 -30.79 65.62
CA ARG A 358 40.66 -31.19 66.51
C ARG A 358 40.56 -32.71 66.67
N GLU A 359 40.68 -33.45 65.57
CA GLU A 359 40.55 -34.90 65.54
C GLU A 359 41.76 -35.59 66.19
N THR A 360 42.96 -35.03 66.03
CA THR A 360 44.16 -35.46 66.77
C THR A 360 43.99 -35.24 68.27
N ALA A 361 43.43 -34.09 68.70
CA ALA A 361 43.18 -33.79 70.11
C ALA A 361 42.06 -34.65 70.73
N ILE A 362 40.97 -34.90 70.00
CA ILE A 362 39.85 -35.72 70.46
C ILE A 362 40.26 -37.21 70.52
N THR A 363 40.97 -37.72 69.52
CA THR A 363 41.43 -39.11 69.48
C THR A 363 42.42 -39.41 70.62
N ALA A 364 43.26 -38.43 71.00
CA ALA A 364 44.15 -38.55 72.15
C ALA A 364 43.42 -38.62 73.51
N VAL A 365 42.24 -38.00 73.63
CA VAL A 365 41.41 -38.03 74.86
C VAL A 365 40.55 -39.30 74.92
N ILE A 366 39.95 -39.71 73.80
CA ILE A 366 39.06 -40.88 73.73
C ILE A 366 39.83 -42.18 73.94
N ASN A 367 41.02 -42.33 73.34
CA ASN A 367 41.82 -43.55 73.48
C ASN A 367 42.45 -43.73 74.88
N ALA A 368 42.35 -42.71 75.74
CA ALA A 368 42.84 -42.75 77.12
C ALA A 368 41.75 -43.07 78.16
N LEU A 369 40.48 -43.20 77.75
CA LEU A 369 39.34 -43.46 78.64
C LEU A 369 38.95 -44.95 78.65
N THR A 370 38.72 -45.52 79.84
CA THR A 370 38.09 -46.84 80.02
C THR A 370 36.71 -46.72 80.68
N THR A 371 35.90 -47.77 80.60
CA THR A 371 34.53 -47.79 81.18
C THR A 371 34.51 -47.76 82.72
N ASP A 372 35.66 -47.91 83.36
CA ASP A 372 35.80 -47.88 84.82
C ASP A 372 36.20 -46.47 85.34
N ASP A 373 36.45 -45.52 84.44
CA ASP A 373 36.88 -44.15 84.78
C ASP A 373 35.71 -43.16 84.98
N VAL A 374 34.46 -43.65 85.04
CA VAL A 374 33.26 -42.82 85.25
C VAL A 374 32.71 -43.03 86.65
N ALA A 375 32.84 -42.01 87.51
CA ALA A 375 32.23 -42.01 88.83
C ALA A 375 30.68 -42.01 88.73
N GLU A 376 30.02 -42.81 89.57
CA GLU A 376 28.56 -42.84 89.70
C GLU A 376 28.03 -41.46 90.16
N GLY A 377 27.58 -40.67 89.18
CA GLY A 377 26.83 -39.44 89.38
C GLY A 377 25.37 -39.64 89.00
N THR A 378 24.51 -38.71 89.42
CA THR A 378 23.06 -38.68 89.22
C THR A 378 22.57 -38.67 87.75
N THR A 379 23.42 -38.98 86.77
CA THR A 379 23.17 -38.90 85.33
C THR A 379 23.74 -40.08 84.52
N ASN A 380 24.28 -41.15 85.13
CA ASN A 380 24.75 -42.31 84.37
C ASN A 380 23.56 -43.23 83.95
N LEU A 381 23.51 -43.61 82.66
CA LEU A 381 22.33 -44.20 81.97
C LEU A 381 22.37 -45.72 81.76
N TYR A 382 23.24 -46.46 82.45
CA TYR A 382 23.14 -47.92 82.49
C TYR A 382 22.26 -48.31 83.69
N PHE A 383 20.97 -48.51 83.42
CA PHE A 383 19.98 -48.84 84.45
C PHE A 383 19.89 -50.35 84.72
N THR A 384 19.74 -50.71 86.00
CA THR A 384 19.24 -52.02 86.43
C THR A 384 17.73 -52.12 86.16
N ASN A 385 17.23 -53.35 85.97
CA ASN A 385 15.86 -53.65 85.53
C ASN A 385 14.75 -52.94 86.36
N ASP A 386 14.95 -52.70 87.66
CA ASP A 386 13.95 -52.06 88.54
C ASP A 386 13.71 -50.55 88.24
N ARG A 387 14.66 -49.85 87.61
CA ARG A 387 14.45 -48.43 87.21
C ARG A 387 13.68 -48.28 85.91
N VAL A 388 13.61 -49.31 85.06
CA VAL A 388 12.88 -49.29 83.79
C VAL A 388 11.37 -49.26 84.04
N ASP A 389 10.87 -50.01 85.03
CA ASP A 389 9.43 -50.08 85.31
C ASP A 389 8.85 -48.83 85.99
N THR A 390 9.68 -47.99 86.62
CA THR A 390 9.22 -46.72 87.24
C THR A 390 9.21 -45.55 86.25
N LYS A 391 10.00 -45.60 85.17
CA LYS A 391 10.11 -44.51 84.18
C LYS A 391 9.12 -44.62 83.01
N LEU A 392 8.40 -45.75 82.88
CA LEU A 392 7.41 -45.99 81.82
C LEU A 392 6.03 -45.35 82.06
N GLY A 393 5.85 -44.61 83.16
CA GLY A 393 4.59 -43.92 83.48
C GLY A 393 4.39 -42.55 82.83
N TYR A 394 5.47 -41.87 82.44
CA TYR A 394 5.44 -40.61 81.70
C TYR A 394 6.71 -40.49 80.87
N VAL A 395 6.57 -40.51 79.54
CA VAL A 395 7.68 -40.25 78.62
C VAL A 395 7.78 -38.73 78.43
N ASP A 396 8.89 -38.13 78.85
CA ASP A 396 9.19 -36.68 78.70
C ASP A 396 10.17 -36.38 77.54
N ALA A 397 10.42 -37.37 76.68
CA ALA A 397 11.30 -37.33 75.52
C ALA A 397 10.70 -38.13 74.34
N ASP A 398 11.38 -38.15 73.19
CA ASP A 398 10.91 -38.87 71.99
C ASP A 398 10.85 -40.39 72.21
N ILE A 399 9.81 -41.04 71.67
CA ILE A 399 9.68 -42.50 71.62
C ILE A 399 10.24 -42.98 70.28
N LEU A 400 11.49 -43.44 70.27
CA LEU A 400 12.16 -43.97 69.07
C LEU A 400 12.18 -45.51 69.10
N PRO A 401 11.65 -46.21 68.09
CA PRO A 401 11.78 -47.66 67.99
C PRO A 401 13.24 -48.04 67.67
N SER A 402 13.70 -49.19 68.18
CA SER A 402 15.08 -49.67 67.95
C SER A 402 15.33 -50.19 66.52
N ALA A 403 14.28 -50.30 65.70
CA ALA A 403 14.33 -50.67 64.29
C ALA A 403 13.16 -50.05 63.53
N THR A 404 13.39 -49.67 62.27
CA THR A 404 12.39 -49.07 61.39
C THR A 404 11.25 -50.05 61.08
N GLU A 405 9.99 -49.56 60.98
CA GLU A 405 8.78 -50.32 60.60
C GLU A 405 8.48 -51.62 61.40
N THR A 406 9.11 -51.80 62.57
CA THR A 406 9.04 -53.08 63.30
C THR A 406 8.02 -53.08 64.44
N TYR A 407 7.75 -51.92 65.05
CA TYR A 407 6.92 -51.82 66.25
C TYR A 407 5.68 -50.96 66.00
N ASN A 408 4.52 -51.48 66.37
CA ASN A 408 3.26 -50.75 66.32
C ASN A 408 3.01 -50.05 67.66
N LEU A 409 2.41 -48.84 67.62
CA LEU A 409 1.98 -48.12 68.82
C LEU A 409 0.78 -48.79 69.53
N GLY A 410 0.07 -49.72 68.87
CA GLY A 410 -0.99 -50.55 69.45
C GLY A 410 -1.17 -51.85 68.64
N SER A 411 -2.17 -52.67 68.96
CA SER A 411 -2.51 -53.86 68.18
C SER A 411 -3.99 -53.85 67.77
N ALA A 412 -4.40 -54.82 66.96
CA ALA A 412 -5.80 -54.97 66.58
C ALA A 412 -6.74 -55.06 67.80
N ASP A 413 -6.26 -55.69 68.89
CA ASP A 413 -7.02 -55.98 70.11
C ASP A 413 -6.77 -54.98 71.26
N LYS A 414 -5.68 -54.20 71.17
CA LYS A 414 -5.32 -53.18 72.16
C LYS A 414 -5.02 -51.87 71.47
N ARG A 415 -6.07 -51.04 71.34
CA ARG A 415 -6.03 -49.73 70.69
C ARG A 415 -6.08 -48.62 71.73
N TRP A 416 -5.46 -47.49 71.43
CA TRP A 416 -5.60 -46.28 72.23
C TRP A 416 -7.01 -45.72 72.06
N ASN A 417 -7.67 -45.40 73.17
CA ASN A 417 -8.99 -44.78 73.16
C ASN A 417 -8.92 -43.34 72.59
N LYS A 418 -7.91 -42.57 73.02
CA LYS A 418 -7.60 -41.24 72.50
C LYS A 418 -6.10 -41.04 72.45
N LEU A 419 -5.61 -40.40 71.39
CA LEU A 419 -4.23 -39.93 71.28
C LEU A 419 -4.23 -38.41 71.45
N PHE A 420 -3.78 -37.93 72.60
CA PHE A 420 -3.65 -36.50 72.87
C PHE A 420 -2.25 -36.04 72.46
N LEU A 421 -2.15 -35.20 71.43
CA LEU A 421 -0.89 -34.65 70.94
C LEU A 421 -0.86 -33.14 71.19
N LYS A 422 0.28 -32.62 71.65
CA LYS A 422 0.50 -31.19 71.84
C LYS A 422 1.00 -30.50 70.57
N GLY A 423 1.58 -31.26 69.64
CA GLY A 423 2.10 -30.77 68.36
C GLY A 423 1.02 -30.63 67.28
N SER A 424 1.28 -29.79 66.28
CA SER A 424 0.33 -29.48 65.21
C SER A 424 0.30 -30.49 64.05
N THR A 425 1.11 -31.56 64.09
CA THR A 425 1.32 -32.48 62.95
C THR A 425 1.51 -33.94 63.40
N ILE A 426 0.93 -34.91 62.67
CA ILE A 426 1.23 -36.35 62.72
C ILE A 426 1.77 -36.78 61.36
N ASP A 427 3.01 -37.27 61.30
CA ASP A 427 3.59 -37.84 60.07
C ASP A 427 3.22 -39.34 59.94
N LEU A 428 2.54 -39.71 58.86
CA LEU A 428 2.15 -41.08 58.52
C LEU A 428 2.97 -41.64 57.33
N GLY A 429 4.29 -41.59 57.43
CA GLY A 429 5.18 -42.15 56.40
C GLY A 429 5.34 -41.20 55.20
N GLY A 430 5.55 -39.92 55.48
CA GLY A 430 5.70 -38.84 54.50
C GLY A 430 4.41 -38.05 54.23
N VAL A 431 3.33 -38.34 54.95
CA VAL A 431 2.03 -37.66 54.84
C VAL A 431 1.67 -37.05 56.20
N ASP A 432 1.77 -35.72 56.28
CA ASP A 432 1.42 -34.95 57.48
C ASP A 432 -0.10 -34.80 57.63
N ILE A 433 -0.67 -35.22 58.77
CA ILE A 433 -1.98 -34.79 59.26
C ILE A 433 -1.76 -33.61 60.20
N SER A 434 -2.09 -32.40 59.76
CA SER A 434 -1.91 -31.19 60.57
C SER A 434 -3.21 -30.46 60.87
N ALA A 435 -3.29 -29.87 62.08
CA ALA A 435 -4.39 -29.01 62.49
C ALA A 435 -4.03 -27.56 62.18
N SER A 436 -4.55 -27.00 61.09
CA SER A 436 -4.62 -25.55 60.93
C SER A 436 -5.87 -25.09 61.69
N GLY A 437 -5.86 -23.92 62.31
CA GLY A 437 -6.91 -23.47 63.26
C GLY A 437 -8.36 -23.43 62.73
N THR A 438 -8.62 -23.87 61.49
CA THR A 438 -9.92 -23.93 60.84
C THR A 438 -10.23 -25.29 60.18
N GLY A 439 -9.37 -26.31 60.28
CA GLY A 439 -9.61 -27.64 59.68
C GLY A 439 -8.43 -28.61 59.75
N MET A 440 -8.63 -29.82 59.23
CA MET A 440 -7.61 -30.89 59.18
C MET A 440 -7.00 -30.94 57.77
N SER A 441 -5.68 -30.79 57.65
CA SER A 441 -4.93 -30.95 56.38
C SER A 441 -4.25 -32.32 56.36
N VAL A 442 -4.33 -33.05 55.24
CA VAL A 442 -3.73 -34.39 55.07
C VAL A 442 -2.87 -34.37 53.80
N GLY A 443 -1.55 -34.45 53.94
CA GLY A 443 -0.64 -34.72 52.82
C GLY A 443 -0.46 -33.61 51.78
N GLY A 444 -0.31 -32.35 52.21
CA GLY A 444 0.19 -31.26 51.35
C GLY A 444 -0.75 -30.80 50.23
N SER A 445 -1.98 -31.31 50.16
CA SER A 445 -3.04 -30.82 49.28
C SER A 445 -4.26 -30.50 50.13
N ASP A 446 -4.41 -29.25 50.54
CA ASP A 446 -5.59 -28.80 51.30
C ASP A 446 -6.86 -29.12 50.50
N MET A 447 -7.85 -29.76 51.12
CA MET A 447 -9.20 -29.77 50.56
C MET A 447 -9.67 -28.32 50.51
N ALA A 448 -9.75 -27.77 49.29
CA ALA A 448 -10.17 -26.39 49.07
C ALA A 448 -11.54 -26.15 49.74
N SER A 449 -11.60 -25.17 50.64
CA SER A 449 -12.88 -24.77 51.24
C SER A 449 -13.82 -24.24 50.16
N GLN A 450 -15.14 -24.37 50.34
CA GLN A 450 -16.13 -23.82 49.41
C GLN A 450 -15.85 -22.34 49.12
N SER A 451 -15.50 -21.54 50.13
CA SER A 451 -15.13 -20.13 49.96
C SER A 451 -13.85 -19.91 49.14
N TYR A 452 -12.86 -20.81 49.20
CA TYR A 452 -11.65 -20.71 48.37
C TYR A 452 -11.94 -21.10 46.92
N VAL A 453 -12.76 -22.13 46.70
CA VAL A 453 -13.22 -22.52 45.36
C VAL A 453 -14.09 -21.42 44.74
N ASP A 454 -15.06 -20.89 45.48
CA ASP A 454 -15.91 -19.77 45.05
C ASP A 454 -15.07 -18.51 44.78
N GLY A 455 -14.09 -18.23 45.64
CA GLY A 455 -13.14 -17.12 45.45
C GLY A 455 -12.27 -17.30 44.22
N LYS A 456 -11.77 -18.51 43.94
CA LYS A 456 -10.97 -18.79 42.73
C LYS A 456 -11.79 -18.80 41.45
N ILE A 457 -13.06 -19.21 41.50
CA ILE A 457 -14.00 -19.08 40.39
C ILE A 457 -14.32 -17.62 40.15
N ALA A 458 -14.59 -16.83 41.20
CA ALA A 458 -14.81 -15.39 41.10
C ALA A 458 -13.56 -14.65 40.57
N ASP A 459 -12.37 -15.00 41.05
CA ASP A 459 -11.09 -14.46 40.56
C ASP A 459 -10.87 -14.86 39.09
N LEU A 460 -11.19 -16.09 38.68
CA LEU A 460 -11.10 -16.55 37.29
C LEU A 460 -12.10 -15.81 36.38
N ILE A 461 -13.31 -15.55 36.87
CA ILE A 461 -14.33 -14.76 36.16
C ILE A 461 -13.92 -13.28 36.07
N ALA A 462 -13.27 -12.74 37.11
CA ALA A 462 -12.79 -11.36 37.14
C ALA A 462 -11.44 -11.15 36.42
N SER A 463 -10.63 -12.22 36.27
CA SER A 463 -9.35 -12.24 35.55
C SER A 463 -9.46 -12.79 34.12
N ALA A 464 -10.64 -13.30 33.73
CA ALA A 464 -11.02 -13.34 32.34
C ALA A 464 -10.93 -11.88 31.85
N PRO A 465 -10.00 -11.57 30.92
CA PRO A 465 -9.89 -10.20 30.43
C PRO A 465 -11.23 -9.79 29.81
N GLY A 466 -11.37 -8.51 29.50
CA GLY A 466 -12.24 -8.04 28.40
C GLY A 466 -11.96 -8.72 27.04
N ALA A 467 -11.39 -9.92 26.99
CA ALA A 467 -11.29 -10.81 25.85
C ALA A 467 -12.67 -11.37 25.41
N LEU A 468 -13.71 -11.21 26.24
CA LEU A 468 -15.11 -11.35 25.81
C LEU A 468 -15.70 -10.02 25.29
N ASP A 469 -14.93 -8.92 25.35
CA ASP A 469 -15.28 -7.58 24.82
C ASP A 469 -14.63 -7.31 23.45
N THR A 470 -14.09 -8.34 22.79
CA THR A 470 -13.45 -8.20 21.47
C THR A 470 -14.39 -7.63 20.40
N LEU A 471 -15.71 -7.81 20.57
CA LEU A 471 -16.72 -7.26 19.66
C LEU A 471 -17.13 -5.82 19.99
N ASN A 472 -17.07 -5.38 21.25
CA ASN A 472 -17.26 -3.97 21.62
C ASN A 472 -16.00 -3.17 21.28
N GLU A 473 -14.81 -3.75 21.45
CA GLU A 473 -13.55 -3.19 20.95
C GLU A 473 -13.58 -3.09 19.42
N LEU A 474 -14.15 -4.07 18.71
CA LEU A 474 -14.35 -4.01 17.26
C LEU A 474 -15.43 -3.00 16.85
N ALA A 475 -16.56 -2.94 17.56
CA ALA A 475 -17.64 -1.97 17.31
C ALA A 475 -17.14 -0.53 17.53
N ALA A 476 -16.42 -0.28 18.62
CA ALA A 476 -15.77 0.98 18.90
C ALA A 476 -14.68 1.31 17.87
N ALA A 477 -13.88 0.32 17.45
CA ALA A 477 -12.90 0.51 16.37
C ALA A 477 -13.54 0.80 15.01
N MET A 478 -14.78 0.36 14.78
CA MET A 478 -15.60 0.67 13.61
C MET A 478 -16.50 1.92 13.81
N GLY A 479 -16.38 2.59 14.96
CA GLY A 479 -17.04 3.87 15.25
C GLY A 479 -18.48 3.78 15.78
N ASP A 480 -18.88 2.64 16.35
CA ASP A 480 -20.22 2.39 16.91
C ASP A 480 -21.37 2.73 15.92
N ASP A 481 -21.11 2.58 14.63
CA ASP A 481 -22.05 2.96 13.57
C ASP A 481 -23.04 1.83 13.29
N ALA A 482 -24.27 1.99 13.82
CA ALA A 482 -25.39 1.08 13.60
C ALA A 482 -25.76 0.89 12.12
N ASN A 483 -25.28 1.76 11.21
CA ASN A 483 -25.49 1.68 9.76
C ASN A 483 -24.16 1.63 9.00
N PHE A 484 -23.11 1.04 9.57
CA PHE A 484 -21.76 1.01 9.01
C PHE A 484 -21.73 0.68 7.50
N SER A 485 -22.51 -0.32 7.06
CA SER A 485 -22.61 -0.70 5.64
C SER A 485 -23.14 0.45 4.77
N ALA A 486 -24.20 1.14 5.20
CA ALA A 486 -24.76 2.29 4.51
C ALA A 486 -23.81 3.51 4.56
N THR A 487 -23.15 3.73 5.68
CA THR A 487 -22.16 4.82 5.85
C THR A 487 -20.95 4.63 4.94
N VAL A 488 -20.40 3.41 4.85
CA VAL A 488 -19.30 3.09 3.93
C VAL A 488 -19.75 3.28 2.48
N VAL A 489 -20.94 2.82 2.11
CA VAL A 489 -21.49 3.04 0.76
C VAL A 489 -21.67 4.52 0.45
N ASN A 490 -22.16 5.32 1.39
CA ASN A 490 -22.34 6.76 1.22
C ASN A 490 -21.00 7.52 1.15
N ASN A 491 -20.01 7.13 1.95
CA ASN A 491 -18.65 7.70 1.90
C ASN A 491 -17.97 7.38 0.56
N ILE A 492 -18.10 6.14 0.06
CA ILE A 492 -17.61 5.75 -1.26
C ILE A 492 -18.34 6.52 -2.36
N ALA A 493 -19.67 6.67 -2.26
CA ALA A 493 -20.46 7.44 -3.23
C ALA A 493 -20.06 8.92 -3.25
N THR A 494 -19.82 9.51 -2.07
CA THR A 494 -19.36 10.90 -1.91
C THR A 494 -17.95 11.06 -2.49
N ALA A 495 -17.00 10.19 -2.12
CA ALA A 495 -15.64 10.22 -2.66
C ALA A 495 -15.63 10.03 -4.20
N LYS A 496 -16.52 9.20 -4.75
CA LYS A 496 -16.69 9.04 -6.20
C LYS A 496 -17.22 10.32 -6.85
N ALA A 497 -18.24 10.95 -6.25
CA ALA A 497 -18.80 12.19 -6.76
C ALA A 497 -17.76 13.32 -6.75
N GLU A 498 -16.98 13.43 -5.67
CA GLU A 498 -15.86 14.37 -5.56
C GLU A 498 -14.78 14.08 -6.59
N ALA A 499 -14.39 12.82 -6.78
CA ALA A 499 -13.40 12.43 -7.78
C ALA A 499 -13.86 12.76 -9.21
N ILE A 500 -15.13 12.51 -9.54
CA ILE A 500 -15.72 12.86 -10.85
C ILE A 500 -15.75 14.39 -11.02
N SER A 501 -16.18 15.13 -9.99
CA SER A 501 -16.21 16.59 -10.01
C SER A 501 -14.81 17.17 -10.22
N ASN A 502 -13.81 16.66 -9.52
CA ASN A 502 -12.42 17.09 -9.64
C ASN A 502 -11.85 16.76 -11.03
N ALA A 503 -12.13 15.57 -11.57
CA ALA A 503 -11.72 15.19 -12.92
C ALA A 503 -12.38 16.06 -13.99
N SER A 504 -13.67 16.39 -13.84
CA SER A 504 -14.39 17.27 -14.75
C SER A 504 -13.85 18.70 -14.71
N ALA A 505 -13.53 19.20 -13.51
CA ALA A 505 -12.93 20.52 -13.33
C ALA A 505 -11.50 20.59 -13.93
N ASP A 506 -10.69 19.56 -13.73
CA ASP A 506 -9.35 19.43 -14.31
C ASP A 506 -9.41 19.35 -15.85
N ALA A 507 -10.34 18.57 -16.40
CA ALA A 507 -10.58 18.49 -17.83
C ALA A 507 -10.99 19.85 -18.44
N THR A 508 -11.90 20.56 -17.78
CA THR A 508 -12.32 21.91 -18.20
C THR A 508 -11.15 22.89 -18.16
N THR A 509 -10.39 22.90 -17.05
CA THR A 509 -9.22 23.79 -16.89
C THR A 509 -8.16 23.53 -17.96
N LYS A 510 -7.90 22.24 -18.28
CA LYS A 510 -6.95 21.86 -19.34
C LYS A 510 -7.45 22.20 -20.74
N ALA A 511 -8.75 22.05 -21.00
CA ALA A 511 -9.35 22.46 -22.26
C ALA A 511 -9.26 23.98 -22.44
N ASP A 512 -9.61 24.76 -21.42
CA ASP A 512 -9.50 26.23 -21.44
C ASP A 512 -8.05 26.68 -21.63
N ALA A 513 -7.09 26.01 -20.97
CA ALA A 513 -5.66 26.29 -21.14
C ALA A 513 -5.18 25.94 -22.56
N ALA A 514 -5.62 24.82 -23.12
CA ALA A 514 -5.27 24.42 -24.49
C ALA A 514 -5.89 25.37 -25.53
N GLU A 515 -7.12 25.83 -25.32
CA GLU A 515 -7.77 26.83 -26.16
C GLU A 515 -7.02 28.18 -26.08
N ALA A 516 -6.68 28.63 -24.87
CA ALA A 516 -5.91 29.85 -24.66
C ALA A 516 -4.52 29.78 -25.32
N ASP A 517 -3.81 28.66 -25.19
CA ASP A 517 -2.52 28.43 -25.84
C ASP A 517 -2.64 28.36 -27.37
N ALA A 518 -3.69 27.73 -27.90
CA ALA A 518 -3.96 27.70 -29.34
C ALA A 518 -4.24 29.11 -29.89
N ILE A 519 -5.08 29.90 -29.19
CA ILE A 519 -5.36 31.30 -29.55
C ILE A 519 -4.08 32.13 -29.48
N SER A 520 -3.29 31.99 -28.42
CA SER A 520 -2.02 32.69 -28.23
C SER A 520 -1.03 32.35 -29.36
N THR A 521 -0.87 31.06 -29.68
CA THR A 521 0.01 30.57 -30.75
C THR A 521 -0.44 31.07 -32.11
N ALA A 522 -1.74 30.98 -32.43
CA ALA A 522 -2.30 31.47 -33.68
C ALA A 522 -2.16 33.00 -33.80
N SER A 523 -2.36 33.74 -32.71
CA SER A 523 -2.19 35.20 -32.69
C SER A 523 -0.73 35.61 -32.88
N ALA A 524 0.20 34.87 -32.29
CA ALA A 524 1.64 35.09 -32.44
C ALA A 524 2.12 34.73 -33.84
N ASP A 525 1.65 33.63 -34.43
CA ASP A 525 1.93 33.25 -35.81
C ASP A 525 1.35 34.27 -36.80
N ALA A 526 0.09 34.69 -36.60
CA ALA A 526 -0.54 35.73 -37.41
C ALA A 526 0.22 37.06 -37.30
N THR A 527 0.64 37.46 -36.10
CA THR A 527 1.43 38.68 -35.89
C THR A 527 2.80 38.55 -36.55
N THR A 528 3.46 37.40 -36.43
CA THR A 528 4.77 37.14 -37.06
C THR A 528 4.67 37.18 -38.58
N LYS A 529 3.66 36.53 -39.16
CA LYS A 529 3.39 36.55 -40.60
C LYS A 529 2.99 37.94 -41.09
N ALA A 530 2.18 38.68 -40.34
CA ALA A 530 1.82 40.06 -40.66
C ALA A 530 3.04 40.98 -40.62
N ASN A 531 3.90 40.86 -39.61
CA ASN A 531 5.15 41.60 -39.51
C ASN A 531 6.13 41.22 -40.63
N ALA A 532 6.21 39.92 -40.99
CA ALA A 532 7.04 39.45 -42.09
C ALA A 532 6.51 39.97 -43.44
N ALA A 533 5.20 39.95 -43.66
CA ALA A 533 4.55 40.51 -44.85
C ALA A 533 4.74 42.04 -44.92
N GLN A 534 4.62 42.74 -43.79
CA GLN A 534 4.90 44.17 -43.70
C GLN A 534 6.37 44.47 -43.99
N THR A 535 7.29 43.68 -43.44
CA THR A 535 8.73 43.80 -43.68
C THR A 535 9.06 43.55 -45.16
N ALA A 536 8.47 42.52 -45.77
CA ALA A 536 8.62 42.22 -47.20
C ALA A 536 8.05 43.34 -48.08
N ALA A 537 6.89 43.91 -47.72
CA ALA A 537 6.30 45.06 -48.42
C ALA A 537 7.19 46.31 -48.30
N THR A 538 7.80 46.57 -47.13
CA THR A 538 8.79 47.65 -46.98
C THR A 538 10.09 47.37 -47.73
N SER A 539 10.58 46.13 -47.79
CA SER A 539 11.74 45.78 -48.61
C SER A 539 11.46 45.86 -50.12
N HIS A 540 10.21 45.66 -50.56
CA HIS A 540 9.82 45.90 -51.95
C HIS A 540 9.74 47.42 -52.26
N SER A 541 9.45 48.25 -51.26
CA SER A 541 9.58 49.72 -51.35
C SER A 541 11.06 50.17 -51.45
N ASP A 542 11.99 49.43 -50.85
CA ASP A 542 13.42 49.74 -50.88
C ASP A 542 14.11 49.37 -52.21
N ASN A 543 13.42 48.64 -53.11
CA ASN A 543 13.86 48.45 -54.50
C ASN A 543 13.40 49.59 -55.45
N ARG A 544 13.08 50.76 -54.90
CA ARG A 544 13.03 51.98 -55.70
C ARG A 544 14.25 52.81 -55.41
N ASP A 545 15.34 52.40 -56.05
CA ASP A 545 16.46 53.27 -56.36
C ASP A 545 16.01 54.59 -57.02
N ILE A 546 14.75 54.73 -57.45
CA ILE A 546 14.15 55.92 -58.06
C ILE A 546 13.18 56.58 -57.07
N THR A 547 13.57 57.73 -56.54
CA THR A 547 12.78 58.56 -55.60
C THR A 547 11.92 59.61 -56.31
N GLY A 548 12.14 59.82 -57.62
CA GLY A 548 11.34 60.73 -58.45
C GLY A 548 11.54 60.49 -59.94
N VAL A 549 10.53 60.83 -60.74
CA VAL A 549 10.63 60.85 -62.21
C VAL A 549 10.12 62.21 -62.68
N SER A 550 10.94 62.93 -63.46
CA SER A 550 10.52 64.17 -64.11
C SER A 550 10.79 64.11 -65.60
N PHE A 551 9.90 64.72 -66.40
CA PHE A 551 10.08 64.87 -67.83
C PHE A 551 10.13 66.36 -68.17
N ASN A 552 11.25 66.81 -68.73
CA ASN A 552 11.39 68.19 -69.17
C ASN A 552 10.94 68.31 -70.63
N THR A 553 9.73 68.82 -70.84
CA THR A 553 9.14 68.99 -72.18
C THR A 553 9.90 69.98 -73.06
N GLY A 554 10.76 70.84 -72.48
CA GLY A 554 11.59 71.79 -73.22
C GLY A 554 12.89 71.21 -73.75
N THR A 555 13.38 70.10 -73.18
CA THR A 555 14.64 69.45 -73.58
C THR A 555 14.47 67.98 -73.96
N GLY A 556 13.27 67.39 -73.87
CA GLY A 556 13.04 65.99 -74.22
C GLY A 556 13.68 64.97 -73.26
N VAL A 557 14.21 65.42 -72.12
CA VAL A 557 14.94 64.58 -71.16
C VAL A 557 14.00 64.04 -70.09
N VAL A 558 14.02 62.72 -69.90
CA VAL A 558 13.47 62.06 -68.70
C VAL A 558 14.59 61.92 -67.67
N THR A 559 14.37 62.40 -66.46
CA THR A 559 15.28 62.23 -65.32
C THR A 559 14.65 61.30 -64.31
N PHE A 560 15.32 60.19 -64.02
CA PHE A 560 15.04 59.31 -62.89
C PHE A 560 15.94 59.74 -61.72
N THR A 561 15.35 60.38 -60.70
CA THR A 561 16.06 60.80 -59.49
C THR A 561 16.35 59.58 -58.64
N ARG A 562 17.62 59.29 -58.39
CA ARG A 562 18.04 58.12 -57.60
C ARG A 562 18.81 58.54 -56.36
N THR A 563 18.74 57.72 -55.32
CA THR A 563 19.52 57.90 -54.07
C THR A 563 21.04 57.86 -54.31
N SER A 564 21.47 57.24 -55.41
CA SER A 564 22.88 57.12 -55.85
C SER A 564 23.29 58.16 -56.91
N GLY A 565 22.41 59.08 -57.30
CA GLY A 565 22.64 60.12 -58.32
C GLY A 565 21.70 59.99 -59.52
N ASP A 566 21.31 61.12 -60.11
CA ASP A 566 20.31 61.16 -61.18
C ASP A 566 20.74 60.43 -62.45
N LEU A 567 19.83 59.65 -63.04
CA LEU A 567 19.97 59.06 -64.37
C LEU A 567 19.10 59.83 -65.35
N THR A 568 19.73 60.48 -66.33
CA THR A 568 19.03 61.21 -67.41
C THR A 568 19.06 60.43 -68.72
N VAL A 569 17.89 60.26 -69.34
CA VAL A 569 17.75 59.68 -70.68
C VAL A 569 17.21 60.76 -71.61
N ASP A 570 17.98 61.09 -72.63
CA ASP A 570 17.57 62.01 -73.69
C ASP A 570 16.75 61.25 -74.73
N LEU A 571 15.45 61.53 -74.78
CA LEU A 571 14.53 60.88 -75.71
C LEU A 571 14.41 61.62 -77.04
N ASP A 572 15.16 62.71 -77.24
CA ASP A 572 15.16 63.49 -78.49
C ASP A 572 16.17 63.01 -79.57
N GLY A 573 16.95 61.97 -79.26
CA GLY A 573 17.56 61.11 -80.29
C GLY A 573 19.05 61.27 -80.57
N ARG A 574 19.90 61.56 -79.57
CA ARG A 574 21.35 61.33 -79.70
C ARG A 574 21.80 60.10 -78.91
N PHE A 575 21.81 58.94 -79.56
CA PHE A 575 22.90 57.94 -79.65
C PHE A 575 22.38 56.60 -80.23
N THR A 576 22.55 56.44 -81.55
CA THR A 576 22.99 55.23 -82.28
C THR A 576 22.37 53.85 -82.01
N ASP A 577 21.51 53.40 -82.94
CA ASP A 577 21.61 52.04 -83.51
C ASP A 577 21.24 52.06 -85.02
N ASN A 578 22.13 51.43 -85.80
CA ASN A 578 22.02 50.96 -87.19
C ASN A 578 22.01 51.94 -88.40
N ALA A 579 23.17 51.97 -89.09
CA ALA A 579 23.36 52.01 -90.55
C ALA A 579 23.31 53.32 -91.38
N TYR A 580 22.99 54.50 -90.86
CA TYR A 580 23.15 55.75 -91.65
C TYR A 580 23.68 56.91 -90.80
N ALA A 581 24.93 57.31 -91.05
CA ALA A 581 25.54 58.48 -90.45
C ALA A 581 25.16 59.74 -91.25
N ASP A 582 24.08 60.41 -90.86
CA ASP A 582 23.76 61.77 -91.32
C ASP A 582 24.04 62.76 -90.18
N ALA A 583 25.31 63.12 -90.00
CA ALA A 583 25.70 64.11 -89.00
C ALA A 583 27.02 64.80 -89.37
N MET A 584 27.00 65.67 -90.39
CA MET A 584 28.03 66.72 -90.53
C MET A 584 27.42 68.05 -90.99
N ASN A 585 26.68 68.70 -90.11
CA ASN A 585 26.41 70.15 -90.20
C ASN A 585 27.20 70.94 -89.14
N GLN A 586 28.41 70.49 -88.82
CA GLN A 586 29.29 71.09 -87.80
C GLN A 586 30.73 71.16 -88.35
N ASN A 587 31.47 72.20 -87.94
CA ASN A 587 32.87 72.38 -88.31
C ASN A 587 33.71 71.17 -87.89
N VAL A 588 34.37 70.53 -88.85
CA VAL A 588 35.42 69.54 -88.60
C VAL A 588 36.74 70.30 -88.43
N THR A 589 37.15 70.52 -87.18
CA THR A 589 38.45 71.12 -86.86
C THR A 589 39.38 70.05 -86.33
N THR A 590 40.36 69.65 -87.13
CA THR A 590 41.41 68.72 -86.73
C THR A 590 42.76 69.42 -86.75
N THR A 591 43.65 69.05 -85.85
CA THR A 591 45.04 69.54 -85.80
C THR A 591 46.00 68.64 -86.61
N SER A 592 45.48 67.73 -87.43
CA SER A 592 46.22 66.72 -88.20
C SER A 592 45.48 66.37 -89.48
N ASP A 593 46.18 65.73 -90.43
CA ASP A 593 45.65 65.36 -91.75
C ASP A 593 44.38 64.52 -91.64
N VAL A 594 43.39 64.85 -92.48
CA VAL A 594 42.14 64.08 -92.59
C VAL A 594 42.13 63.35 -93.92
N THR A 595 42.11 62.02 -93.87
CA THR A 595 42.09 61.16 -95.06
C THR A 595 40.66 60.82 -95.44
N PHE A 596 40.21 61.29 -96.61
CA PHE A 596 38.93 60.92 -97.21
C PHE A 596 39.16 60.04 -98.44
N GLY A 597 38.29 59.04 -98.68
CA GLY A 597 38.35 58.23 -99.90
C GLY A 597 37.91 59.00 -101.15
N SER A 598 36.72 59.61 -101.09
CA SER A 598 36.24 60.58 -102.08
C SER A 598 35.58 61.76 -101.37
N VAL A 599 35.69 62.96 -101.94
CA VAL A 599 35.02 64.16 -101.43
C VAL A 599 33.98 64.59 -102.45
N TYR A 600 32.71 64.53 -102.09
CA TYR A 600 31.60 65.06 -102.88
C TYR A 600 31.12 66.37 -102.25
N ALA A 601 31.56 67.49 -102.80
CA ALA A 601 31.19 68.83 -102.31
C ALA A 601 30.08 69.42 -103.20
N THR A 602 28.94 69.79 -102.61
CA THR A 602 27.84 70.46 -103.31
C THR A 602 28.02 71.99 -103.40
N GLY A 603 29.04 72.53 -102.74
CA GLY A 603 29.45 73.93 -102.77
C GLY A 603 30.93 74.09 -103.07
N ASP A 604 31.48 75.30 -102.86
CA ASP A 604 32.87 75.61 -103.19
C ASP A 604 33.89 74.90 -102.27
N VAL A 605 34.99 74.43 -102.86
CA VAL A 605 36.18 73.97 -102.13
C VAL A 605 37.17 75.15 -102.07
N THR A 606 37.19 75.87 -100.95
CA THR A 606 38.04 77.05 -100.75
C THR A 606 39.30 76.71 -99.95
N ALA A 607 40.47 77.13 -100.43
CA ALA A 607 41.72 77.13 -99.67
C ALA A 607 42.13 78.57 -99.32
N TYR A 608 42.71 78.77 -98.14
CA TYR A 608 43.19 80.08 -97.72
C TYR A 608 44.29 80.60 -98.67
N SER A 609 44.08 81.81 -99.22
CA SER A 609 44.97 82.39 -100.24
C SER A 609 45.18 83.91 -100.04
N ASP A 610 44.84 84.44 -98.87
CA ASP A 610 44.98 85.87 -98.53
C ASP A 610 46.45 86.33 -98.59
N GLU A 611 46.70 87.59 -98.99
CA GLU A 611 48.06 88.16 -99.07
C GLU A 611 48.75 88.16 -97.71
N SER A 612 48.00 88.37 -96.62
CA SER A 612 48.53 88.33 -95.24
C SER A 612 49.10 86.98 -94.82
N LEU A 613 48.75 85.91 -95.55
CA LEU A 613 49.22 84.54 -95.30
C LEU A 613 50.41 84.14 -96.20
N LYS A 614 50.99 85.08 -96.97
CA LYS A 614 52.04 84.82 -97.97
C LYS A 614 53.26 85.73 -97.79
N THR A 615 54.43 85.23 -98.17
CA THR A 615 55.69 85.98 -98.29
C THR A 615 56.46 85.50 -99.52
N ASN A 616 57.45 86.25 -99.99
CA ASN A 616 58.23 85.93 -101.20
C ASN A 616 57.38 85.73 -102.47
N ILE A 617 56.36 86.56 -102.69
CA ILE A 617 55.48 86.51 -103.86
C ILE A 617 56.28 86.90 -105.11
N LYS A 618 56.36 86.01 -106.09
CA LYS A 618 57.07 86.20 -107.38
C LYS A 618 56.20 85.70 -108.53
N THR A 619 56.33 86.35 -109.68
CA THR A 619 55.73 85.87 -110.94
C THR A 619 56.43 84.60 -111.40
N ILE A 620 55.71 83.68 -112.04
CA ILE A 620 56.29 82.45 -112.59
C ILE A 620 56.87 82.77 -113.96
N ASP A 621 58.19 82.85 -114.05
CA ASP A 621 58.90 83.10 -115.31
C ASP A 621 59.03 81.81 -116.15
N GLY A 622 59.01 81.97 -117.47
CA GLY A 622 59.16 80.88 -118.45
C GLY A 622 58.02 79.88 -118.39
N ALA A 623 56.83 80.35 -118.01
CA ALA A 623 55.68 79.52 -117.69
C ALA A 623 55.20 78.70 -118.90
N LEU A 624 55.24 79.25 -120.12
CA LEU A 624 54.84 78.52 -121.32
C LEU A 624 55.77 77.35 -121.59
N GLY A 625 57.09 77.57 -121.55
CA GLY A 625 58.07 76.50 -121.73
C GLY A 625 57.97 75.41 -120.66
N LYS A 626 57.64 75.79 -119.42
CA LYS A 626 57.35 74.83 -118.33
C LYS A 626 56.10 73.99 -118.60
N VAL A 627 55.02 74.60 -119.09
CA VAL A 627 53.79 73.87 -119.48
C VAL A 627 54.05 72.94 -120.66
N GLU A 628 54.84 73.37 -121.65
CA GLU A 628 55.20 72.53 -122.80
C GLU A 628 56.03 71.30 -122.40
N SER A 629 56.76 71.36 -121.28
CA SER A 629 57.54 70.24 -120.77
C SER A 629 56.77 69.24 -119.91
N ILE A 630 55.48 69.46 -119.65
CA ILE A 630 54.61 68.52 -118.93
C ILE A 630 53.48 68.00 -119.83
N ARG A 631 53.04 66.77 -119.57
CA ARG A 631 51.98 66.13 -120.35
C ARG A 631 50.68 66.06 -119.56
N GLY A 632 49.58 66.41 -120.21
CA GLY A 632 48.25 65.96 -119.81
C GLY A 632 48.05 64.53 -120.28
N ILE A 633 47.76 63.61 -119.37
CA ILE A 633 47.66 62.18 -119.65
C ILE A 633 46.29 61.62 -119.21
N THR A 634 45.92 60.48 -119.78
CA THR A 634 44.90 59.58 -119.25
C THR A 634 45.56 58.32 -118.72
N PHE A 635 45.08 57.76 -117.62
CA PHE A 635 45.65 56.58 -116.98
C PHE A 635 44.57 55.76 -116.27
N ASP A 636 44.80 54.45 -116.11
CA ASP A 636 43.97 53.59 -115.29
C ASP A 636 44.58 53.45 -113.89
N ARG A 637 43.75 53.47 -112.85
CA ARG A 637 44.24 53.26 -111.49
C ARG A 637 44.47 51.78 -111.19
N ILE A 638 45.60 51.47 -110.56
CA ILE A 638 46.00 50.09 -110.23
C ILE A 638 45.05 49.44 -109.20
N ASN A 639 44.50 50.22 -108.27
CA ASN A 639 43.68 49.72 -107.17
C ASN A 639 42.26 49.30 -107.59
N ASP A 640 41.64 50.01 -108.54
CA ASP A 640 40.23 49.82 -108.91
C ASP A 640 39.96 49.73 -110.41
N GLY A 641 40.98 49.88 -111.26
CA GLY A 641 40.88 49.77 -112.72
C GLY A 641 40.16 50.93 -113.40
N SER A 642 39.80 52.00 -112.67
CA SER A 642 39.08 53.15 -113.24
C SER A 642 39.99 54.03 -114.09
N THR A 643 39.49 54.46 -115.27
CA THR A 643 40.18 55.41 -116.14
C THR A 643 39.98 56.85 -115.65
N SER A 644 41.09 57.58 -115.47
CA SER A 644 41.15 58.98 -115.03
C SER A 644 42.04 59.81 -115.95
N THR A 645 41.97 61.14 -115.84
CA THR A 645 42.89 62.07 -116.53
C THR A 645 43.58 62.99 -115.53
N GLY A 646 44.80 63.42 -115.85
CA GLY A 646 45.57 64.32 -114.99
C GLY A 646 47.01 64.47 -115.45
N VAL A 647 47.90 64.71 -114.50
CA VAL A 647 49.34 64.87 -114.72
C VAL A 647 50.12 63.84 -113.89
N VAL A 648 51.34 63.51 -114.33
CA VAL A 648 52.26 62.69 -113.55
C VAL A 648 52.95 63.58 -112.52
N ALA A 649 52.82 63.26 -111.23
CA ALA A 649 53.35 64.09 -110.15
C ALA A 649 54.87 64.30 -110.25
N GLN A 650 55.62 63.29 -110.71
CA GLN A 650 57.07 63.34 -110.89
C GLN A 650 57.47 64.27 -112.06
N GLU A 651 56.68 64.32 -113.14
CA GLU A 651 56.92 65.25 -114.25
C GLU A 651 56.63 66.68 -113.79
N LEU A 652 55.51 66.89 -113.09
CA LEU A 652 55.13 68.20 -112.58
C LEU A 652 56.13 68.74 -111.55
N GLU A 653 56.68 67.90 -110.69
CA GLU A 653 57.65 68.31 -109.67
C GLU A 653 58.92 68.93 -110.27
N SER A 654 59.33 68.49 -111.47
CA SER A 654 60.51 69.05 -112.15
C SER A 654 60.33 70.48 -112.63
N VAL A 655 59.07 70.94 -112.80
CA VAL A 655 58.73 72.26 -113.36
C VAL A 655 58.01 73.18 -112.36
N LEU A 656 57.25 72.60 -111.44
CA LEU A 656 56.42 73.27 -110.43
C LEU A 656 56.39 72.43 -109.13
N PRO A 657 57.54 72.29 -108.43
CA PRO A 657 57.67 71.45 -107.24
C PRO A 657 56.70 71.82 -106.11
N GLU A 658 56.30 73.09 -106.01
CA GLU A 658 55.36 73.61 -105.02
C GLU A 658 53.93 73.06 -105.16
N ALA A 659 53.58 72.50 -106.31
CA ALA A 659 52.29 71.85 -106.55
C ALA A 659 52.32 70.35 -106.22
N VAL A 660 53.45 69.80 -105.76
CA VAL A 660 53.61 68.37 -105.44
C VAL A 660 53.93 68.18 -103.96
N LYS A 661 53.27 67.23 -103.32
CA LYS A 661 53.53 66.82 -101.94
C LYS A 661 53.97 65.36 -101.91
N THR A 662 55.00 65.05 -101.13
CA THR A 662 55.48 63.69 -100.93
C THR A 662 55.21 63.28 -99.49
N ASP A 663 54.54 62.15 -99.27
CA ASP A 663 54.27 61.63 -97.93
C ASP A 663 55.47 60.89 -97.31
N ALA A 664 55.33 60.43 -96.07
CA ALA A 664 56.37 59.71 -95.34
C ALA A 664 56.80 58.38 -95.98
N HIS A 665 56.01 57.84 -96.92
CA HIS A 665 56.29 56.61 -97.66
C HIS A 665 56.83 56.88 -99.07
N GLY A 666 57.06 58.14 -99.43
CA GLY A 666 57.61 58.54 -100.73
C GLY A 666 56.58 58.63 -101.84
N LEU A 667 55.29 58.50 -101.56
CA LEU A 667 54.23 58.63 -102.55
C LEU A 667 53.94 60.11 -102.81
N LYS A 668 53.85 60.48 -104.09
CA LYS A 668 53.67 61.87 -104.53
C LYS A 668 52.21 62.14 -104.90
N SER A 669 51.69 63.26 -104.43
CA SER A 669 50.35 63.77 -104.71
C SER A 669 50.42 65.19 -105.29
N VAL A 670 49.39 65.58 -106.04
CA VAL A 670 49.34 66.84 -106.78
C VAL A 670 48.24 67.74 -106.21
N ALA A 671 48.62 68.96 -105.84
CA ALA A 671 47.70 70.04 -105.52
C ALA A 671 47.21 70.68 -106.82
N TYR A 672 46.22 70.06 -107.47
CA TYR A 672 45.74 70.45 -108.80
C TYR A 672 45.36 71.95 -108.89
N GLY A 673 44.77 72.52 -107.83
CA GLY A 673 44.44 73.95 -107.79
C GLY A 673 45.65 74.88 -107.95
N ASN A 674 46.83 74.46 -107.51
CA ASN A 674 48.05 75.27 -107.54
C ASN A 674 48.64 75.39 -108.95
N ILE A 675 48.33 74.44 -109.85
CA ILE A 675 48.79 74.46 -111.25
C ILE A 675 48.22 75.68 -112.00
N THR A 676 47.09 76.21 -111.56
CA THR A 676 46.41 77.37 -112.18
C THR A 676 47.32 78.59 -112.31
N GLY A 677 48.18 78.85 -111.31
CA GLY A 677 49.13 79.97 -111.37
C GLY A 677 50.10 79.85 -112.55
N LEU A 678 50.62 78.64 -112.80
CA LEU A 678 51.50 78.35 -113.93
C LEU A 678 50.76 78.50 -115.27
N LEU A 679 49.52 77.99 -115.36
CA LEU A 679 48.72 78.10 -116.58
C LEU A 679 48.36 79.55 -116.92
N ILE A 680 48.07 80.39 -115.92
CA ILE A 680 47.78 81.81 -116.13
C ILE A 680 48.97 82.51 -116.78
N GLU A 681 50.18 82.36 -116.23
CA GLU A 681 51.37 82.98 -116.79
C GLU A 681 51.77 82.36 -118.14
N ALA A 682 51.57 81.05 -118.34
CA ALA A 682 51.81 80.40 -119.62
C ALA A 682 50.89 80.95 -120.73
N VAL A 683 49.61 81.20 -120.42
CA VAL A 683 48.67 81.82 -121.37
C VAL A 683 49.05 83.27 -121.63
N LYS A 684 49.52 84.02 -120.62
CA LYS A 684 50.01 85.39 -120.81
C LYS A 684 51.25 85.43 -121.69
N GLU A 685 52.22 84.55 -121.47
CA GLU A 685 53.41 84.41 -122.33
C GLU A 685 53.03 84.00 -123.75
N LEU A 686 52.15 83.00 -123.93
CA LEU A 686 51.65 82.59 -125.24
C LEU A 686 50.92 83.73 -125.94
N SER A 687 50.09 84.49 -125.23
CA SER A 687 49.40 85.65 -125.76
C SER A 687 50.38 86.76 -126.20
N ALA A 688 51.47 86.95 -125.46
CA ALA A 688 52.54 87.88 -125.82
C ALA A 688 53.27 87.42 -127.10
N GLN A 689 53.61 86.12 -127.22
CA GLN A 689 54.21 85.58 -128.44
C GLN A 689 53.27 85.66 -129.65
N VAL A 690 51.98 85.42 -129.46
CA VAL A 690 50.95 85.59 -130.52
C VAL A 690 50.83 87.06 -130.92
N ALA A 691 50.89 88.00 -129.97
CA ALA A 691 50.89 89.43 -130.27
C ALA A 691 52.16 89.84 -131.05
N GLU A 692 53.32 89.32 -130.68
CA GLU A 692 54.59 89.56 -131.40
C GLU A 692 54.57 88.95 -132.82
N LEU A 693 53.99 87.76 -133.00
CA LEU A 693 53.78 87.12 -134.31
C LEU A 693 52.81 87.91 -135.19
N LYS A 694 51.75 88.51 -134.61
CA LYS A 694 50.81 89.37 -135.33
C LYS A 694 51.43 90.71 -135.74
N ALA A 695 52.41 91.23 -135.00
CA ALA A 695 53.14 92.46 -135.34
C ALA A 695 54.22 92.26 -136.42
N LYS A 696 54.56 91.00 -136.77
CA LYS A 696 55.47 90.64 -137.88
C LYS A 696 54.72 90.30 -139.19
N LYS A 697 53.41 90.58 -139.25
CA LYS A 697 52.59 90.67 -140.47
C LYS A 697 52.15 92.11 -140.68
#